data_AF-A0A954PC55-F1
#
_entry.id   AF-A0A954PC55-F1
#
_cell.length_a   1.000
_cell.length_b   1.000
_cell.length_c   1.000
_cell.angle_alpha   90.00
_cell.angle_beta   90.00
_cell.angle_gamma   90.00
#
_symmetry.space_group_name_H-M   'P 1'
#
loop_
_entity.id
_entity.type
_entity.pdbx_description
1 polymer ?
#
loop_
_entity_poly.entity_id
_entity_poly.type
_entity_poly.pdbx_seq_one_letter_code
_entity_poly.pdbx_strand_id
1 'polypeptide(L)'
;MNTNSPWRIVLQSLKFFARSHCSVALGIAAATAVIVGALIVGDSVRGSLRATVLDRLGSVECLLHSRTFFEPQVLEALEFEPAGTQVSCQPAIILTGSTVERRQDDKTLRATKVQMVAGNTALWDSLFSRSELQSQIALGEDEVAVNASLAAELSLVIGDEITVRMSNTPGVPADNPLGRRDAIAASLPRQRVVAILPNESPGSIRFTSSQEVPLNVFCSQATVQDILECGTQVNAAFVFTDPSTNVPGSRGQDLCDQLNLQLRPSLEDFGLQLTRHRRVFPDPEIDVTSSLGQPPSAVFDYYQLSSTELVIDNATTHAVVQQLGLQETTRLISYVANSIQKVKPTQFDLSPQRSAIRYESRYVDRDDTERANRAGGNRVVGEEHQLATRDAFFMSSNEFGAADGESGDNSLSGRKVPYSIVVGVDTNSTEFEFSQYTQIDRAELRVPYCWINSWLAKELDLQAGDWCEMKYFEPETVDGQEIETQMHFMVAGVVPLTEPVKGYKRNQPASFSESPTAFNDPDLTPTVPGITDQDSISKWDVPFELEHDLILGQDDKYWEDHRLTPKVFTPYNYASSLEMFGSRFGQTTTLRVRASDVANEAELRSKIEEALLITRPAKGLVFMPLRESQLHAASGTTPFDALFLSLSFFVIVAALLLVALQLKLSVEKRAGQVGIQYALGLAPGRVRSLLMGEYLYVTVAGACLGVGLGIAYAAAMIAGLETWWIGAISTQFLQFSFRYASLVFGFVGGVLASSLTIYFGLRRLAKLAPLSLLRGQTDVLARNQHGPNRAAMASAGFCVFGAVGLSVAGFGQSGMARAGIFFGCGVLVLTAALLLLHQWIAQGTRLEQSQLMRQQNLLLLAWRAVSRNPFRSSLAIGLLGVASFLIASMSVFQISPNKLGYGGFDLIAESSQPIFKNISSSSVRTELLGEQARALAKTTIVSMRQRQGEDASCNNLFQASQPTILGVSDSLRSLTDLSPDANQFSWAAARTPQNPWASLQAVASGEEGSPIPVILDQNTAAWSLKQGGALETVFHLQYPGKQIYFRTVGLLSNSVLQGKLLISEANFQSLFPNISGYGFFLIRSGDPDSIDAEIQALEDGWSDEGMDVTRSDLILEKLLGVQNTYISAFQSLGALGLLLGTFGLVAVQLRSVVERRRELALMQAIGFSRSRISRMLTLETMLLLSSGMLVGVISAAISLAPFVLETGPSLNLLGPMVMLATVLVLGGIVSILAVGSATRQSILAGLRSE
;
A
#
# COMPACT_ATOMS: atom_id res chain seq x y z
N MET A 1 -2.88 28.21 -71.24
CA MET A 1 -1.85 27.95 -70.21
C MET A 1 -2.47 27.72 -68.81
N ASN A 2 -3.51 26.87 -68.68
CA ASN A 2 -4.24 26.70 -67.41
C ASN A 2 -4.41 25.22 -66.96
N THR A 3 -3.51 24.32 -67.35
CA THR A 3 -3.68 22.86 -67.16
C THR A 3 -2.63 22.19 -66.25
N ASN A 4 -1.72 22.93 -65.63
CA ASN A 4 -0.72 22.37 -64.72
C ASN A 4 -1.09 22.66 -63.25
N SER A 5 -2.07 21.93 -62.72
CA SER A 5 -2.29 21.95 -61.27
C SER A 5 -1.05 21.38 -60.58
N PRO A 6 -0.55 22.00 -59.49
CA PRO A 6 0.61 21.50 -58.74
C PRO A 6 0.43 20.04 -58.28
N TRP A 7 -0.81 19.62 -58.13
CA TRP A 7 -1.24 18.25 -57.85
C TRP A 7 -0.76 17.22 -58.87
N ARG A 8 -0.85 17.54 -60.17
CA ARG A 8 -0.46 16.62 -61.25
C ARG A 8 1.06 16.38 -61.29
N ILE A 9 1.83 17.41 -60.95
CA ILE A 9 3.30 17.36 -60.86
C ILE A 9 3.72 16.45 -59.70
N VAL A 10 3.07 16.58 -58.53
CA VAL A 10 3.33 15.74 -57.37
C VAL A 10 3.07 14.25 -57.68
N LEU A 11 1.92 13.94 -58.28
CA LEU A 11 1.55 12.56 -58.64
C LEU A 11 2.49 11.91 -59.66
N GLN A 12 2.96 12.66 -60.66
CA GLN A 12 3.94 12.16 -61.63
C GLN A 12 5.32 11.94 -61.00
N SER A 13 5.72 12.84 -60.10
CA SER A 13 6.98 12.72 -59.35
C SER A 13 6.99 11.48 -58.45
N LEU A 14 5.87 11.21 -57.76
CA LEU A 14 5.70 10.02 -56.92
C LEU A 14 5.91 8.72 -57.72
N LYS A 15 5.37 8.62 -58.94
CA LYS A 15 5.54 7.44 -59.79
C LYS A 15 6.96 7.29 -60.32
N PHE A 16 7.55 8.38 -60.81
CA PHE A 16 8.89 8.33 -61.42
C PHE A 16 9.97 7.95 -60.42
N PHE A 17 9.87 8.44 -59.18
CA PHE A 17 10.85 8.19 -58.11
C PHE A 17 10.37 7.20 -57.05
N ALA A 18 9.43 6.30 -57.39
CA ALA A 18 8.79 5.38 -56.46
C ALA A 18 9.78 4.61 -55.57
N ARG A 19 10.92 4.16 -56.12
CA ARG A 19 11.97 3.45 -55.35
C ARG A 19 12.60 4.30 -54.24
N SER A 20 12.79 5.60 -54.49
CA SER A 20 13.36 6.53 -53.51
C SER A 20 12.35 6.84 -52.40
N HIS A 21 11.09 7.05 -52.79
CA HIS A 21 10.00 7.25 -51.85
C HIS A 21 9.72 6.03 -50.98
N CYS A 22 9.79 4.83 -51.55
CA CYS A 22 9.62 3.58 -50.81
C CYS A 22 10.66 3.45 -49.69
N SER A 23 11.92 3.80 -49.95
CA SER A 23 12.97 3.82 -48.92
C SER A 23 12.68 4.81 -47.78
N VAL A 24 12.22 6.02 -48.12
CA VAL A 24 11.84 7.03 -47.11
C VAL A 24 10.58 6.60 -46.35
N ALA A 25 9.58 6.04 -47.04
CA ALA A 25 8.36 5.53 -46.45
C ALA A 25 8.63 4.39 -45.45
N LEU A 26 9.59 3.50 -45.73
CA LEU A 26 10.01 2.45 -44.80
C LEU A 26 10.64 3.02 -43.52
N GLY A 27 11.47 4.07 -43.64
CA GLY A 27 12.01 4.76 -42.48
C GLY A 27 10.92 5.43 -41.63
N ILE A 28 9.93 6.04 -42.28
CA ILE A 28 8.77 6.64 -41.61
C ILE A 28 7.90 5.56 -40.97
N ALA A 29 7.70 4.44 -41.65
CA ALA A 29 6.96 3.31 -41.11
C ALA A 29 7.63 2.77 -39.83
N ALA A 30 8.96 2.66 -39.79
CA ALA A 30 9.67 2.27 -38.59
C ALA A 30 9.49 3.28 -37.44
N ALA A 31 9.58 4.58 -37.71
CA ALA A 31 9.36 5.62 -36.69
C ALA A 31 7.93 5.58 -36.13
N THR A 32 6.92 5.49 -37.01
CA THR A 32 5.51 5.39 -36.60
C THR A 32 5.22 4.08 -35.89
N ALA A 33 5.78 2.95 -36.34
CA ALA A 33 5.59 1.64 -35.71
C ALA A 33 6.07 1.61 -34.26
N VAL A 34 7.18 2.28 -33.97
CA VAL A 34 7.72 2.37 -32.61
C VAL A 34 6.81 3.22 -31.71
N ILE A 35 6.32 4.37 -32.21
CA ILE A 35 5.39 5.23 -31.44
C ILE A 35 4.07 4.49 -31.18
N VAL A 36 3.47 3.92 -32.22
CA VAL A 36 2.22 3.16 -32.13
C VAL A 36 2.39 1.95 -31.21
N GLY A 37 3.48 1.20 -31.38
CA GLY A 37 3.80 0.04 -30.56
C GLY A 37 3.91 0.39 -29.07
N ALA A 38 4.61 1.47 -28.74
CA ALA A 38 4.73 1.94 -27.36
C ALA A 38 3.38 2.29 -26.72
N LEU A 39 2.49 2.95 -27.47
CA LEU A 39 1.15 3.29 -26.99
C LEU A 39 0.25 2.06 -26.83
N ILE A 40 0.29 1.12 -27.78
CA ILE A 40 -0.51 -0.13 -27.72
C ILE A 40 -0.09 -0.98 -26.52
N VAL A 41 1.20 -1.05 -26.20
CA VAL A 41 1.67 -1.82 -25.05
C VAL A 41 1.11 -1.21 -23.76
N GLY A 42 1.10 0.12 -23.63
CA GLY A 42 0.47 0.80 -22.49
C GLY A 42 -1.03 0.53 -22.39
N ASP A 43 -1.74 0.51 -23.52
CA ASP A 43 -3.15 0.09 -23.58
C ASP A 43 -3.33 -1.38 -23.17
N SER A 44 -2.44 -2.28 -23.61
CA SER A 44 -2.47 -3.71 -23.30
C SER A 44 -2.39 -3.95 -21.80
N VAL A 45 -1.49 -3.26 -21.09
CA VAL A 45 -1.38 -3.36 -19.62
C VAL A 45 -2.68 -2.93 -18.94
N ARG A 46 -3.22 -1.74 -19.28
CA ARG A 46 -4.49 -1.27 -18.67
C ARG A 46 -5.68 -2.14 -19.01
N GLY A 47 -5.77 -2.60 -20.25
CA GLY A 47 -6.82 -3.50 -20.70
C GLY A 47 -6.78 -4.83 -19.95
N SER A 48 -5.58 -5.34 -19.68
CA SER A 48 -5.38 -6.58 -18.93
C SER A 48 -5.74 -6.44 -17.45
N LEU A 49 -5.34 -5.35 -16.79
CA LEU A 49 -5.74 -5.07 -15.39
C LEU A 49 -7.27 -4.96 -15.28
N ARG A 50 -7.90 -4.24 -16.22
CA ARG A 50 -9.36 -4.13 -16.28
C ARG A 50 -10.04 -5.47 -16.53
N ALA A 51 -9.52 -6.27 -17.46
CA ALA A 51 -10.05 -7.60 -17.74
C ALA A 51 -9.94 -8.51 -16.52
N THR A 52 -8.82 -8.46 -15.79
CA THR A 52 -8.60 -9.21 -14.54
C THR A 52 -9.67 -8.88 -13.50
N VAL A 53 -10.02 -7.60 -13.32
CA VAL A 53 -11.09 -7.18 -12.38
C VAL A 53 -12.45 -7.68 -12.83
N LEU A 54 -12.78 -7.53 -14.12
CA LEU A 54 -14.07 -7.92 -14.67
C LEU A 54 -14.29 -9.44 -14.65
N ASP A 55 -13.23 -10.20 -14.90
CA ASP A 55 -13.23 -11.65 -14.75
C ASP A 55 -13.44 -11.98 -13.28
N ARG A 56 -12.48 -11.66 -12.41
CA ARG A 56 -12.45 -11.95 -10.97
C ARG A 56 -13.78 -11.71 -10.23
N LEU A 57 -14.38 -10.53 -10.41
CA LEU A 57 -15.59 -10.14 -9.67
C LEU A 57 -16.88 -10.69 -10.29
N GLY A 58 -16.85 -11.18 -11.53
CA GLY A 58 -18.04 -11.70 -12.20
C GLY A 58 -19.18 -10.66 -12.24
N SER A 59 -20.31 -10.99 -11.62
CA SER A 59 -21.53 -10.17 -11.48
C SER A 59 -21.62 -9.38 -10.16
N VAL A 60 -20.61 -9.46 -9.29
CA VAL A 60 -20.60 -8.71 -8.02
C VAL A 60 -20.40 -7.21 -8.31
N GLU A 61 -21.26 -6.37 -7.74
CA GLU A 61 -21.20 -4.90 -7.81
C GLU A 61 -20.78 -4.29 -6.46
N CYS A 62 -21.56 -4.55 -5.41
CA CYS A 62 -21.27 -4.09 -4.04
C CYS A 62 -20.90 -5.26 -3.11
N LEU A 63 -20.14 -4.95 -2.06
CA LEU A 63 -19.84 -5.86 -0.95
C LEU A 63 -20.07 -5.11 0.36
N LEU A 64 -20.84 -5.71 1.27
CA LEU A 64 -20.83 -5.35 2.68
C LEU A 64 -19.95 -6.37 3.39
N HIS A 65 -18.96 -5.90 4.17
CA HIS A 65 -18.10 -6.76 4.97
C HIS A 65 -17.83 -6.07 6.31
N SER A 66 -18.35 -6.66 7.37
CA SER A 66 -18.20 -6.21 8.75
C SER A 66 -17.28 -7.17 9.52
N ARG A 67 -16.70 -6.67 10.62
CA ARG A 67 -15.98 -7.51 11.57
C ARG A 67 -16.92 -8.21 12.54
N THR A 68 -18.05 -7.57 12.88
CA THR A 68 -19.07 -8.17 13.73
C THR A 68 -20.04 -8.94 12.86
N PHE A 69 -20.56 -10.04 13.40
CA PHE A 69 -21.63 -10.79 12.76
C PHE A 69 -22.95 -10.02 12.90
N PHE A 70 -23.80 -10.09 11.87
CA PHE A 70 -25.11 -9.46 11.79
C PHE A 70 -26.14 -10.45 11.23
N GLU A 71 -27.42 -10.23 11.52
CA GLU A 71 -28.50 -11.10 11.08
C GLU A 71 -28.79 -10.93 9.58
N PRO A 72 -28.91 -12.03 8.82
CA PRO A 72 -29.16 -11.96 7.37
C PRO A 72 -30.55 -11.36 7.03
N GLN A 73 -31.49 -11.33 7.98
CA GLN A 73 -32.82 -10.72 7.81
C GLN A 73 -32.75 -9.23 7.44
N VAL A 74 -31.69 -8.53 7.87
CA VAL A 74 -31.45 -7.12 7.51
C VAL A 74 -31.28 -6.95 5.98
N LEU A 75 -30.87 -8.00 5.28
CA LEU A 75 -30.69 -8.02 3.83
C LEU A 75 -32.00 -8.29 3.07
N GLU A 76 -32.94 -9.05 3.64
CA GLU A 76 -34.23 -9.36 3.00
C GLU A 76 -35.05 -8.10 2.75
N ALA A 77 -34.97 -7.12 3.64
CA ALA A 77 -35.60 -5.80 3.49
C ALA A 77 -35.05 -4.98 2.30
N LEU A 78 -33.91 -5.38 1.73
CA LEU A 78 -33.25 -4.72 0.60
C LEU A 78 -33.61 -5.35 -0.77
N GLU A 79 -34.38 -6.44 -0.80
CA GLU A 79 -34.86 -7.10 -2.03
C GLU A 79 -36.01 -6.31 -2.71
N PHE A 80 -35.81 -5.01 -2.93
CA PHE A 80 -36.72 -4.13 -3.67
C PHE A 80 -36.04 -3.62 -4.94
N GLU A 81 -36.78 -3.36 -6.04
CA GLU A 81 -36.24 -2.79 -7.29
C GLU A 81 -35.84 -1.31 -7.09
N PRO A 82 -34.55 -0.97 -6.86
CA PRO A 82 -34.14 0.42 -6.80
C PRO A 82 -34.10 0.90 -8.25
N ALA A 83 -35.00 1.83 -8.61
CA ALA A 83 -35.06 2.42 -9.94
C ALA A 83 -35.18 1.41 -11.11
N GLY A 84 -35.90 0.30 -10.92
CA GLY A 84 -36.17 -0.69 -11.98
C GLY A 84 -35.01 -1.63 -12.30
N THR A 85 -34.00 -1.73 -11.41
CA THR A 85 -32.91 -2.70 -11.50
C THR A 85 -33.19 -3.82 -10.50
N GLN A 86 -33.29 -5.07 -10.97
CA GLN A 86 -33.44 -6.22 -10.06
C GLN A 86 -32.08 -6.50 -9.40
N VAL A 87 -32.03 -6.38 -8.07
CA VAL A 87 -30.84 -6.59 -7.26
C VAL A 87 -31.04 -7.84 -6.41
N SER A 88 -30.03 -8.71 -6.32
CA SER A 88 -30.03 -9.86 -5.42
C SER A 88 -28.91 -9.72 -4.40
N CYS A 89 -29.26 -9.83 -3.12
CA CYS A 89 -28.34 -9.76 -2.00
C CYS A 89 -28.17 -11.17 -1.42
N GLN A 90 -26.94 -11.68 -1.38
CA GLN A 90 -26.66 -13.02 -0.84
C GLN A 90 -25.74 -12.92 0.39
N PRO A 91 -26.14 -13.49 1.54
CA PRO A 91 -25.31 -13.51 2.75
C PRO A 91 -24.12 -14.46 2.58
N ALA A 92 -23.01 -14.16 3.27
CA ALA A 92 -21.80 -14.98 3.26
C ALA A 92 -20.98 -14.76 4.53
N ILE A 93 -20.12 -15.72 4.87
CA ILE A 93 -19.06 -15.52 5.86
C ILE A 93 -17.74 -15.41 5.13
N ILE A 94 -17.02 -14.31 5.36
CA ILE A 94 -15.72 -14.04 4.77
C ILE A 94 -14.70 -13.91 5.89
N LEU A 95 -13.67 -14.75 5.87
CA LEU A 95 -12.55 -14.66 6.79
C LEU A 95 -11.25 -14.55 5.99
N THR A 96 -10.54 -13.44 6.17
CA THR A 96 -9.23 -13.20 5.54
C THR A 96 -8.12 -13.58 6.52
N GLY A 97 -7.11 -14.33 6.09
CA GLY A 97 -6.02 -14.77 6.96
C GLY A 97 -6.28 -16.12 7.62
N SER A 98 -7.01 -17.01 6.95
CA SER A 98 -7.08 -18.42 7.35
C SER A 98 -5.79 -19.14 6.95
N THR A 99 -5.50 -20.26 7.62
CA THR A 99 -4.45 -21.19 7.21
C THR A 99 -5.05 -22.51 6.75
N VAL A 100 -4.44 -23.11 5.74
CA VAL A 100 -4.85 -24.43 5.24
C VAL A 100 -3.65 -25.36 5.32
N GLU A 101 -3.88 -26.52 5.92
CA GLU A 101 -2.86 -27.53 6.15
C GLU A 101 -3.24 -28.85 5.48
N ARG A 102 -2.25 -29.51 4.89
CA ARG A 102 -2.34 -30.87 4.39
C ARG A 102 -1.24 -31.72 5.02
N ARG A 103 -1.61 -32.87 5.59
CA ARG A 103 -0.64 -33.82 6.14
C ARG A 103 -0.30 -34.90 5.12
N GLN A 104 0.99 -35.07 4.81
CA GLN A 104 1.51 -36.09 3.89
C GLN A 104 2.83 -36.68 4.43
N ASP A 105 2.88 -37.99 4.63
CA ASP A 105 4.11 -38.75 4.97
C ASP A 105 4.98 -38.09 6.07
N ASP A 106 4.37 -37.79 7.22
CA ASP A 106 4.98 -37.08 8.37
C ASP A 106 5.42 -35.62 8.14
N LYS A 107 5.10 -35.03 6.99
CA LYS A 107 5.26 -33.59 6.72
C LYS A 107 3.90 -32.91 6.65
N THR A 108 3.81 -31.71 7.20
CA THR A 108 2.64 -30.83 7.06
C THR A 108 2.99 -29.75 6.04
N LEU A 109 2.28 -29.74 4.92
CA LEU A 109 2.31 -28.62 3.98
C LEU A 109 1.30 -27.58 4.45
N ARG A 110 1.67 -26.30 4.46
CA ARG A 110 0.83 -25.21 4.93
C ARG A 110 0.78 -24.09 3.89
N ALA A 111 -0.41 -23.54 3.71
CA ALA A 111 -0.64 -22.30 3.00
C ALA A 111 -1.19 -21.26 4.00
N THR A 112 -0.58 -20.08 4.02
CA THR A 112 -1.01 -18.94 4.85
C THR A 112 -1.74 -17.91 4.00
N LYS A 113 -2.37 -16.90 4.65
CA LYS A 113 -3.10 -15.82 3.96
C LYS A 113 -4.21 -16.32 3.03
N VAL A 114 -4.83 -17.44 3.38
CA VAL A 114 -5.95 -18.01 2.62
C VAL A 114 -7.21 -17.20 2.94
N GLN A 115 -7.96 -16.85 1.89
CA GLN A 115 -9.28 -16.23 2.01
C GLN A 115 -10.32 -17.35 2.03
N MET A 116 -11.06 -17.44 3.14
CA MET A 116 -12.21 -18.33 3.27
C MET A 116 -13.48 -17.59 2.85
N VAL A 117 -14.27 -18.24 2.01
CA VAL A 117 -15.62 -17.80 1.65
C VAL A 117 -16.59 -18.93 1.99
N ALA A 118 -17.41 -18.74 3.02
CA ALA A 118 -18.47 -19.67 3.36
C ALA A 118 -19.82 -19.13 2.86
N GLY A 119 -20.58 -19.99 2.18
CA GLY A 119 -21.79 -19.59 1.48
C GLY A 119 -22.86 -20.68 1.46
N ASN A 120 -24.09 -20.24 1.20
CA ASN A 120 -25.22 -21.14 0.97
C ASN A 120 -25.39 -21.44 -0.53
N THR A 121 -26.35 -22.31 -0.87
CA THR A 121 -26.63 -22.68 -2.27
C THR A 121 -27.03 -21.49 -3.14
N ALA A 122 -27.74 -20.49 -2.59
CA ALA A 122 -28.17 -19.31 -3.34
C ALA A 122 -27.01 -18.37 -3.71
N LEU A 123 -26.02 -18.23 -2.81
CA LEU A 123 -24.76 -17.53 -3.10
C LEU A 123 -24.00 -18.26 -4.20
N TRP A 124 -23.90 -19.59 -4.11
CA TRP A 124 -23.23 -20.40 -5.13
C TRP A 124 -23.94 -20.29 -6.49
N ASP A 125 -25.27 -20.40 -6.53
CA ASP A 125 -26.02 -20.21 -7.79
C ASP A 125 -25.77 -18.83 -8.40
N SER A 126 -25.65 -17.79 -7.58
CA SER A 126 -25.38 -16.42 -8.05
C SER A 126 -23.93 -16.26 -8.57
N LEU A 127 -22.94 -16.73 -7.80
CA LEU A 127 -21.51 -16.66 -8.14
C LEU A 127 -21.13 -17.56 -9.33
N PHE A 128 -21.70 -18.76 -9.41
CA PHE A 128 -21.41 -19.77 -10.43
C PHE A 128 -22.41 -19.77 -11.59
N SER A 129 -23.35 -18.82 -11.66
CA SER A 129 -24.38 -18.71 -12.71
C SER A 129 -23.86 -18.77 -14.16
N ARG A 130 -22.58 -18.48 -14.38
CA ARG A 130 -21.91 -18.50 -15.69
C ARG A 130 -20.90 -19.64 -15.88
N SER A 131 -20.72 -20.49 -14.87
CA SER A 131 -19.73 -21.56 -14.87
C SER A 131 -20.38 -22.90 -15.19
N GLU A 132 -19.75 -23.71 -16.05
CA GLU A 132 -20.14 -25.11 -16.27
C GLU A 132 -20.07 -25.95 -14.98
N LEU A 133 -19.40 -25.44 -13.95
CA LEU A 133 -19.21 -26.05 -12.64
C LEU A 133 -20.39 -25.86 -11.66
N GLN A 134 -21.47 -25.17 -12.05
CA GLN A 134 -22.63 -24.94 -11.17
C GLN A 134 -23.20 -26.23 -10.56
N SER A 135 -23.16 -27.35 -11.30
CA SER A 135 -23.66 -28.66 -10.84
C SER A 135 -22.72 -29.40 -9.88
N GLN A 136 -21.49 -28.93 -9.66
CA GLN A 136 -20.45 -29.62 -8.88
C GLN A 136 -20.24 -29.05 -7.47
N ILE A 137 -20.90 -27.93 -7.12
CA ILE A 137 -20.61 -27.17 -5.90
C ILE A 137 -21.87 -27.07 -5.02
N ALA A 138 -22.47 -28.22 -4.73
CA ALA A 138 -23.33 -28.37 -3.56
C ALA A 138 -22.45 -28.95 -2.44
N LEU A 139 -21.69 -28.08 -1.77
CA LEU A 139 -20.76 -28.51 -0.71
C LEU A 139 -21.54 -29.09 0.48
N GLY A 140 -21.24 -30.33 0.86
CA GLY A 140 -21.70 -30.91 2.11
C GLY A 140 -21.01 -30.31 3.34
N GLU A 141 -21.34 -30.83 4.53
CA GLU A 141 -20.82 -30.31 5.81
C GLU A 141 -19.30 -30.46 5.94
N ASP A 142 -18.72 -31.55 5.40
CA ASP A 142 -17.28 -31.86 5.44
C ASP A 142 -16.57 -31.71 4.08
N GLU A 143 -17.17 -30.94 3.16
CA GLU A 143 -16.67 -30.79 1.80
C GLU A 143 -16.27 -29.35 1.50
N VAL A 144 -15.13 -29.20 0.82
CA VAL A 144 -14.57 -27.90 0.45
C VAL A 144 -14.16 -27.86 -1.01
N ALA A 145 -14.29 -26.69 -1.61
CA ALA A 145 -13.68 -26.40 -2.90
C ALA A 145 -12.49 -25.45 -2.69
N VAL A 146 -11.41 -25.68 -3.42
CA VAL A 146 -10.22 -24.81 -3.41
C VAL A 146 -9.97 -24.28 -4.81
N ASN A 147 -9.30 -23.15 -4.94
CA ASN A 147 -8.85 -22.72 -6.27
C ASN A 147 -7.53 -23.37 -6.68
N ALA A 148 -7.22 -23.32 -7.98
CA ALA A 148 -6.05 -23.98 -8.56
C ALA A 148 -4.73 -23.48 -7.97
N SER A 149 -4.64 -22.21 -7.56
CA SER A 149 -3.47 -21.69 -6.85
C SER A 149 -3.25 -22.33 -5.48
N LEU A 150 -4.30 -22.43 -4.65
CA LEU A 150 -4.19 -23.12 -3.35
C LEU A 150 -3.91 -24.62 -3.54
N ALA A 151 -4.52 -25.24 -4.55
CA ALA A 151 -4.23 -26.63 -4.87
C ALA A 151 -2.77 -26.84 -5.30
N ALA A 152 -2.20 -25.94 -6.11
CA ALA A 152 -0.80 -26.02 -6.51
C ALA A 152 0.16 -25.83 -5.32
N GLU A 153 -0.13 -24.85 -4.44
CA GLU A 153 0.68 -24.56 -3.24
C GLU A 153 0.80 -25.78 -2.31
N LEU A 154 -0.33 -26.47 -2.07
CA LEU A 154 -0.42 -27.64 -1.20
C LEU A 154 -0.30 -28.98 -1.95
N SER A 155 -0.02 -28.94 -3.25
CA SER A 155 0.02 -30.10 -4.16
C SER A 155 -1.24 -30.98 -4.11
N LEU A 156 -2.42 -30.39 -3.91
CA LEU A 156 -3.70 -31.06 -3.71
C LEU A 156 -4.27 -31.68 -4.98
N VAL A 157 -4.99 -32.79 -4.77
CA VAL A 157 -5.83 -33.48 -5.76
C VAL A 157 -7.24 -33.64 -5.18
N ILE A 158 -8.25 -33.73 -6.05
CA ILE A 158 -9.62 -34.02 -5.64
C ILE A 158 -9.65 -35.33 -4.83
N GLY A 159 -10.26 -35.27 -3.63
CA GLY A 159 -10.34 -36.37 -2.67
C GLY A 159 -9.38 -36.28 -1.50
N ASP A 160 -8.39 -35.38 -1.54
CA ASP A 160 -7.50 -35.12 -0.39
C ASP A 160 -8.27 -34.53 0.80
N GLU A 161 -7.79 -34.78 2.02
CA GLU A 161 -8.26 -34.14 3.24
C GLU A 161 -7.35 -32.99 3.64
N ILE A 162 -7.95 -31.85 4.00
CA ILE A 162 -7.26 -30.66 4.48
C ILE A 162 -7.85 -30.21 5.83
N THR A 163 -7.05 -29.51 6.62
CA THR A 163 -7.51 -28.80 7.81
C THR A 163 -7.50 -27.32 7.52
N VAL A 164 -8.64 -26.65 7.72
CA VAL A 164 -8.73 -25.20 7.57
C VAL A 164 -8.83 -24.58 8.96
N ARG A 165 -7.88 -23.72 9.31
CA ARG A 165 -7.90 -22.98 10.58
C ARG A 165 -8.25 -21.53 10.30
N MET A 166 -9.10 -20.98 11.15
CA MET A 166 -9.63 -19.63 11.02
C MET A 166 -9.58 -18.91 12.35
N SER A 167 -9.54 -17.58 12.30
CA SER A 167 -9.64 -16.76 13.51
C SER A 167 -11.09 -16.67 13.96
N ASN A 168 -11.32 -16.99 15.23
CA ASN A 168 -12.53 -16.68 15.96
C ASN A 168 -12.37 -15.29 16.56
N THR A 169 -13.29 -14.35 16.33
CA THR A 169 -13.21 -13.05 16.99
C THR A 169 -13.86 -13.18 18.37
N PRO A 170 -13.09 -13.13 19.47
CA PRO A 170 -13.68 -13.22 20.80
C PRO A 170 -14.62 -12.05 21.03
N GLY A 171 -15.74 -12.28 21.72
CA GLY A 171 -16.67 -11.21 22.09
C GLY A 171 -15.97 -10.09 22.87
N VAL A 172 -15.05 -10.42 23.77
CA VAL A 172 -14.23 -9.45 24.51
C VAL A 172 -12.86 -9.29 23.84
N PRO A 173 -12.37 -8.06 23.57
CA PRO A 173 -11.06 -7.83 23.00
C PRO A 173 -9.94 -8.50 23.81
N ALA A 174 -8.99 -9.18 23.16
CA ALA A 174 -7.92 -9.93 23.83
C ALA A 174 -6.93 -9.08 24.64
N ASP A 175 -6.81 -7.79 24.31
CA ASP A 175 -6.02 -6.85 25.10
C ASP A 175 -6.79 -6.32 26.33
N ASN A 176 -8.03 -6.76 26.60
CA ASN A 176 -8.74 -6.54 27.87
C ASN A 176 -8.32 -7.63 28.88
N PRO A 177 -8.16 -7.33 30.18
CA PRO A 177 -7.86 -8.33 31.21
C PRO A 177 -8.85 -9.50 31.30
N LEU A 178 -10.11 -9.30 30.92
CA LEU A 178 -11.13 -10.37 30.86
C LEU A 178 -11.24 -11.03 29.47
N GLY A 179 -10.46 -10.57 28.49
CA GLY A 179 -10.40 -11.15 27.15
C GLY A 179 -9.58 -12.44 27.12
N ARG A 180 -10.12 -13.51 26.51
CA ARG A 180 -9.38 -14.76 26.31
C ARG A 180 -8.33 -14.60 25.22
N ARG A 181 -7.12 -15.10 25.46
CA ARG A 181 -5.98 -15.04 24.52
C ARG A 181 -5.66 -16.39 23.85
N ASP A 182 -6.06 -17.49 24.48
CA ASP A 182 -5.67 -18.86 24.07
C ASP A 182 -6.73 -19.58 23.19
N ALA A 183 -7.95 -19.03 23.07
CA ALA A 183 -9.12 -19.72 22.49
C ALA A 183 -9.58 -19.19 21.13
N ILE A 184 -8.65 -18.63 20.34
CA ILE A 184 -8.99 -17.80 19.16
C ILE A 184 -8.90 -18.55 17.83
N ALA A 185 -8.32 -19.75 17.78
CA ALA A 185 -8.24 -20.52 16.54
C ALA A 185 -9.36 -21.56 16.45
N ALA A 186 -10.38 -21.28 15.65
CA ALA A 186 -11.36 -22.27 15.24
C ALA A 186 -10.80 -23.13 14.09
N SER A 187 -11.14 -24.42 14.04
CA SER A 187 -10.65 -25.30 12.98
C SER A 187 -11.72 -26.21 12.41
N LEU A 188 -11.66 -26.38 11.10
CA LEU A 188 -12.38 -27.37 10.30
C LEU A 188 -11.41 -28.51 9.97
N PRO A 189 -11.31 -29.55 10.81
CA PRO A 189 -10.44 -30.69 10.53
C PRO A 189 -11.02 -31.56 9.41
N ARG A 190 -10.12 -32.23 8.66
CA ARG A 190 -10.47 -33.33 7.72
C ARG A 190 -11.52 -32.98 6.66
N GLN A 191 -11.49 -31.76 6.15
CA GLN A 191 -12.35 -31.33 5.06
C GLN A 191 -11.91 -31.97 3.74
N ARG A 192 -12.83 -32.63 3.04
CA ARG A 192 -12.53 -33.30 1.77
C ARG A 192 -12.61 -32.33 0.60
N VAL A 193 -11.54 -32.26 -0.19
CA VAL A 193 -11.50 -31.44 -1.41
C VAL A 193 -12.35 -32.10 -2.50
N VAL A 194 -13.49 -31.51 -2.84
CA VAL A 194 -14.40 -32.05 -3.87
C VAL A 194 -14.25 -31.39 -5.24
N ALA A 195 -13.76 -30.15 -5.27
CA ALA A 195 -13.54 -29.41 -6.51
C ALA A 195 -12.28 -28.54 -6.42
N ILE A 196 -11.57 -28.44 -7.55
CA ILE A 196 -10.48 -27.49 -7.75
C ILE A 196 -10.93 -26.51 -8.83
N LEU A 197 -11.21 -25.28 -8.42
CA LEU A 197 -11.73 -24.23 -9.29
C LEU A 197 -10.59 -23.58 -10.09
N PRO A 198 -10.79 -23.22 -11.37
CA PRO A 198 -9.80 -22.48 -12.12
C PRO A 198 -9.53 -21.12 -11.46
N ASN A 199 -8.38 -20.51 -11.76
CA ASN A 199 -8.03 -19.16 -11.31
C ASN A 199 -8.75 -18.06 -12.12
N GLU A 200 -10.00 -18.32 -12.44
CA GLU A 200 -10.96 -17.44 -13.12
C GLU A 200 -12.17 -17.29 -12.21
N SER A 201 -13.14 -16.45 -12.57
CA SER A 201 -14.30 -16.29 -11.72
C SER A 201 -15.16 -17.55 -11.61
N PRO A 202 -15.63 -17.90 -10.39
CA PRO A 202 -15.44 -17.18 -9.13
C PRO A 202 -14.25 -17.67 -8.28
N GLY A 203 -13.47 -18.66 -8.75
CA GLY A 203 -12.31 -19.21 -8.03
C GLY A 203 -11.21 -18.20 -7.72
N SER A 204 -11.12 -17.09 -8.48
CA SER A 204 -10.16 -16.00 -8.26
C SER A 204 -10.71 -14.80 -7.47
N ILE A 205 -11.93 -14.87 -6.91
CA ILE A 205 -12.58 -13.74 -6.21
C ILE A 205 -11.67 -13.17 -5.11
N ARG A 206 -11.51 -11.84 -5.09
CA ARG A 206 -10.69 -11.10 -4.12
C ARG A 206 -11.28 -9.72 -3.89
N PHE A 207 -11.27 -9.28 -2.64
CA PHE A 207 -11.86 -8.00 -2.25
C PHE A 207 -10.87 -6.82 -2.33
N THR A 208 -9.57 -7.11 -2.38
CA THR A 208 -8.49 -6.13 -2.52
C THR A 208 -7.95 -6.07 -3.95
N SER A 209 -7.48 -4.89 -4.38
CA SER A 209 -6.89 -4.70 -5.70
C SER A 209 -5.43 -5.20 -5.74
N SER A 210 -5.22 -6.35 -6.37
CA SER A 210 -3.89 -6.95 -6.58
C SER A 210 -3.88 -7.83 -7.83
N GLN A 211 -2.72 -7.86 -8.51
CA GLN A 211 -2.46 -8.77 -9.63
C GLN A 211 -2.12 -10.21 -9.19
N GLU A 212 -1.84 -10.42 -7.90
CA GLU A 212 -1.56 -11.75 -7.36
C GLU A 212 -2.84 -12.57 -7.30
N VAL A 213 -2.77 -13.82 -7.73
CA VAL A 213 -3.91 -14.75 -7.66
C VAL A 213 -4.14 -15.10 -6.19
N PRO A 214 -5.35 -14.92 -5.62
CA PRO A 214 -5.61 -15.25 -4.22
C PRO A 214 -5.54 -16.75 -3.98
N LEU A 215 -5.29 -17.13 -2.73
CA LEU A 215 -5.51 -18.49 -2.26
C LEU A 215 -6.91 -18.53 -1.64
N ASN A 216 -7.84 -19.25 -2.28
CA ASN A 216 -9.24 -19.26 -1.88
C ASN A 216 -9.68 -20.67 -1.47
N VAL A 217 -10.40 -20.75 -0.36
CA VAL A 217 -11.13 -21.95 0.07
C VAL A 217 -12.61 -21.59 0.24
N PHE A 218 -13.48 -22.44 -0.30
CA PHE A 218 -14.93 -22.29 -0.27
C PHE A 218 -15.52 -23.40 0.60
N CYS A 219 -16.34 -23.00 1.57
CA CYS A 219 -16.89 -23.90 2.59
C CYS A 219 -18.42 -23.74 2.71
N SER A 220 -19.09 -24.71 3.33
CA SER A 220 -20.50 -24.55 3.72
C SER A 220 -20.66 -23.46 4.78
N GLN A 221 -21.62 -22.55 4.58
CA GLN A 221 -21.94 -21.52 5.58
C GLN A 221 -22.39 -22.14 6.91
N ALA A 222 -23.22 -23.18 6.88
CA ALA A 222 -23.76 -23.81 8.09
C ALA A 222 -22.66 -24.41 8.96
N THR A 223 -21.71 -25.13 8.36
CA THR A 223 -20.58 -25.73 9.12
C THR A 223 -19.73 -24.65 9.79
N VAL A 224 -19.47 -23.53 9.11
CA VAL A 224 -18.69 -22.42 9.68
C VAL A 224 -19.46 -21.72 10.80
N GLN A 225 -20.78 -21.55 10.65
CA GLN A 225 -21.64 -20.98 11.69
C GLN A 225 -21.63 -21.81 12.99
N ASP A 226 -21.72 -23.14 12.86
CA ASP A 226 -21.69 -24.05 14.00
C ASP A 226 -20.35 -24.01 14.74
N ILE A 227 -19.23 -23.95 14.01
CA ILE A 227 -17.88 -23.93 14.59
C ILE A 227 -17.55 -22.59 15.25
N LEU A 228 -18.04 -21.48 14.70
CA LEU A 228 -17.86 -20.15 15.27
C LEU A 228 -18.90 -19.82 16.35
N GLU A 229 -19.87 -20.72 16.60
CA GLU A 229 -20.96 -20.54 17.55
C GLU A 229 -21.76 -19.24 17.31
N CYS A 230 -21.87 -18.78 16.05
CA CYS A 230 -22.48 -17.50 15.69
C CYS A 230 -23.94 -17.61 15.22
N GLY A 231 -24.57 -18.78 15.35
CA GLY A 231 -25.99 -18.99 15.02
C GLY A 231 -26.28 -18.73 13.53
N THR A 232 -27.34 -17.96 13.23
CA THR A 232 -27.72 -17.61 11.85
C THR A 232 -26.95 -16.42 11.27
N GLN A 233 -26.10 -15.77 12.07
CA GLN A 233 -25.46 -14.53 11.71
C GLN A 233 -24.36 -14.72 10.66
N VAL A 234 -24.07 -13.64 9.94
CA VAL A 234 -23.05 -13.57 8.88
C VAL A 234 -22.27 -12.27 9.00
N ASN A 235 -21.07 -12.19 8.40
CA ASN A 235 -20.27 -10.97 8.46
C ASN A 235 -20.08 -10.30 7.09
N ALA A 236 -20.67 -10.86 6.02
CA ALA A 236 -20.61 -10.29 4.69
C ALA A 236 -21.90 -10.48 3.88
N ALA A 237 -22.11 -9.61 2.90
CA ALA A 237 -23.19 -9.72 1.92
C ALA A 237 -22.72 -9.29 0.53
N PHE A 238 -22.98 -10.13 -0.47
CA PHE A 238 -22.70 -9.87 -1.87
C PHE A 238 -23.92 -9.32 -2.58
N VAL A 239 -23.71 -8.27 -3.37
CA VAL A 239 -24.78 -7.66 -4.18
C VAL A 239 -24.52 -7.95 -5.65
N PHE A 240 -25.49 -8.61 -6.28
CA PHE A 240 -25.48 -8.97 -7.70
C PHE A 240 -26.50 -8.13 -8.47
N THR A 241 -26.14 -7.76 -9.70
CA THR A 241 -27.06 -7.10 -10.64
C THR A 241 -27.17 -7.91 -11.92
N ASP A 242 -28.36 -7.91 -12.54
CA ASP A 242 -28.54 -8.57 -13.84
C ASP A 242 -27.78 -7.77 -14.92
N PRO A 243 -26.84 -8.38 -15.66
CA PRO A 243 -26.20 -7.75 -16.82
C PRO A 243 -27.17 -7.25 -17.92
N SER A 244 -28.40 -7.77 -17.96
CA SER A 244 -29.40 -7.44 -18.98
C SER A 244 -30.11 -6.10 -18.76
N THR A 245 -30.21 -5.64 -17.50
CA THR A 245 -30.83 -4.35 -17.10
C THR A 245 -29.83 -3.20 -17.24
N ASN A 246 -29.34 -3.01 -18.46
CA ASN A 246 -28.19 -2.16 -18.78
C ASN A 246 -28.62 -0.67 -18.90
N VAL A 247 -28.83 0.01 -17.76
CA VAL A 247 -29.07 1.47 -17.74
C VAL A 247 -27.73 2.22 -17.68
N PRO A 248 -27.37 3.04 -18.70
CA PRO A 248 -26.15 3.84 -18.66
C PRO A 248 -26.32 5.00 -17.67
N GLY A 249 -25.58 5.01 -16.57
CA GLY A 249 -25.46 6.18 -15.66
C GLY A 249 -25.76 5.93 -14.19
N SER A 250 -26.19 4.73 -13.78
CA SER A 250 -26.43 4.32 -12.39
C SER A 250 -25.39 3.29 -11.97
N ARG A 251 -24.14 3.68 -11.71
CA ARG A 251 -23.06 2.70 -11.48
C ARG A 251 -22.67 2.62 -10.02
N GLY A 252 -22.41 1.38 -9.59
CA GLY A 252 -21.67 0.97 -8.39
C GLY A 252 -21.95 1.80 -7.16
N GLN A 253 -21.25 2.92 -7.03
CA GLN A 253 -21.37 3.86 -5.94
C GLN A 253 -22.81 4.38 -5.72
N ASP A 254 -23.54 4.77 -6.78
CA ASP A 254 -24.93 5.22 -6.65
C ASP A 254 -25.84 4.11 -6.10
N LEU A 255 -25.61 2.86 -6.52
CA LEU A 255 -26.35 1.70 -6.04
C LEU A 255 -26.01 1.42 -4.57
N CYS A 256 -24.72 1.38 -4.22
CA CYS A 256 -24.31 1.14 -2.84
C CYS A 256 -24.79 2.27 -1.91
N ASP A 257 -24.79 3.53 -2.36
CA ASP A 257 -25.32 4.67 -1.62
C ASP A 257 -26.84 4.51 -1.37
N GLN A 258 -27.61 4.08 -2.36
CA GLN A 258 -29.03 3.76 -2.19
C GLN A 258 -29.25 2.61 -1.20
N LEU A 259 -28.48 1.53 -1.31
CA LEU A 259 -28.54 0.41 -0.36
C LEU A 259 -28.18 0.86 1.06
N ASN A 260 -27.15 1.70 1.22
CA ASN A 260 -26.74 2.26 2.50
C ASN A 260 -27.79 3.18 3.14
N LEU A 261 -28.57 3.89 2.32
CA LEU A 261 -29.70 4.69 2.78
C LEU A 261 -30.86 3.85 3.29
N GLN A 262 -31.05 2.63 2.77
CA GLN A 262 -32.12 1.71 3.16
C GLN A 262 -31.71 0.72 4.26
N LEU A 263 -30.41 0.42 4.39
CA LEU A 263 -29.89 -0.51 5.39
C LEU A 263 -30.23 -0.01 6.81
N ARG A 264 -30.97 -0.81 7.58
CA ARG A 264 -31.36 -0.53 8.97
C ARG A 264 -31.00 -1.74 9.85
N PRO A 265 -29.74 -1.82 10.33
CA PRO A 265 -29.34 -2.86 11.26
C PRO A 265 -30.01 -2.65 12.62
N SER A 266 -30.29 -3.75 13.30
CA SER A 266 -30.81 -3.83 14.67
C SER A 266 -29.71 -3.55 15.71
N LEU A 267 -30.10 -3.36 16.98
CA LEU A 267 -29.14 -3.21 18.09
C LEU A 267 -28.13 -4.37 18.18
N GLU A 268 -28.62 -5.58 17.96
CA GLU A 268 -27.88 -6.83 18.07
C GLU A 268 -26.78 -6.92 16.99
N ASP A 269 -27.00 -6.34 15.81
CA ASP A 269 -25.99 -6.28 14.73
C ASP A 269 -24.79 -5.39 15.08
N PHE A 270 -24.93 -4.50 16.07
CA PHE A 270 -23.84 -3.71 16.65
C PHE A 270 -23.19 -4.39 17.86
N GLY A 271 -23.64 -5.59 18.24
CA GLY A 271 -23.23 -6.30 19.44
C GLY A 271 -23.80 -5.71 20.74
N LEU A 272 -24.90 -4.95 20.66
CA LEU A 272 -25.54 -4.30 21.79
C LEU A 272 -26.80 -5.05 22.24
N GLN A 273 -27.09 -5.00 23.53
CA GLN A 273 -28.26 -5.63 24.15
C GLN A 273 -29.02 -4.62 25.01
N LEU A 274 -30.34 -4.56 24.83
CA LEU A 274 -31.25 -3.73 25.61
C LEU A 274 -32.10 -4.63 26.52
N THR A 275 -31.91 -4.52 27.83
CA THR A 275 -32.62 -5.32 28.84
C THR A 275 -33.40 -4.42 29.80
N ARG A 276 -34.62 -4.83 30.20
CA ARG A 276 -35.38 -4.13 31.23
C ARG A 276 -35.17 -4.80 32.58
N HIS A 277 -34.71 -4.03 33.56
CA HIS A 277 -34.53 -4.49 34.93
C HIS A 277 -35.57 -3.81 35.82
N ARG A 278 -36.36 -4.62 36.52
CA ARG A 278 -37.42 -4.14 37.41
C ARG A 278 -37.45 -4.94 38.70
N ARG A 279 -37.32 -4.24 39.82
CA ARG A 279 -37.48 -4.79 41.17
C ARG A 279 -38.59 -4.05 41.89
N VAL A 280 -39.49 -4.78 42.55
CA VAL A 280 -40.66 -4.22 43.24
C VAL A 280 -40.73 -4.82 44.64
N PHE A 281 -41.15 -4.03 45.62
CA PHE A 281 -41.32 -4.45 47.01
C PHE A 281 -42.72 -4.07 47.54
N PRO A 282 -43.43 -4.95 48.29
CA PRO A 282 -43.08 -6.34 48.61
C PRO A 282 -43.07 -7.27 47.39
N ASP A 283 -42.27 -8.34 47.45
CA ASP A 283 -42.12 -9.32 46.35
C ASP A 283 -43.47 -10.01 46.06
N PRO A 284 -43.95 -10.05 44.80
CA PRO A 284 -45.27 -10.57 44.47
C PRO A 284 -45.41 -12.09 44.65
N GLU A 285 -44.30 -12.84 44.69
CA GLU A 285 -44.29 -14.30 44.93
C GLU A 285 -44.25 -14.69 46.41
N ILE A 286 -44.01 -13.73 47.30
CA ILE A 286 -44.00 -13.95 48.74
C ILE A 286 -45.35 -13.49 49.25
N ASP A 287 -46.12 -14.44 49.80
CA ASP A 287 -47.43 -14.18 50.38
C ASP A 287 -47.26 -13.38 51.70
N VAL A 288 -46.86 -12.11 51.59
CA VAL A 288 -46.76 -11.15 52.70
C VAL A 288 -48.09 -10.38 52.82
N THR A 289 -49.23 -11.06 52.69
CA THR A 289 -50.54 -10.45 52.91
C THR A 289 -50.90 -10.28 54.40
N SER A 290 -49.93 -9.99 55.29
CA SER A 290 -50.25 -9.86 56.72
C SER A 290 -49.56 -8.74 57.52
N SER A 291 -48.88 -7.75 56.93
CA SER A 291 -48.35 -6.65 57.76
C SER A 291 -48.26 -5.25 57.16
N LEU A 292 -48.26 -5.06 55.84
CA LEU A 292 -48.15 -3.72 55.23
C LEU A 292 -49.15 -3.59 54.09
N GLY A 293 -50.30 -2.97 54.33
CA GLY A 293 -51.32 -2.70 53.30
C GLY A 293 -50.91 -1.66 52.25
N GLN A 294 -49.63 -1.62 51.85
CA GLN A 294 -49.09 -0.73 50.83
C GLN A 294 -49.01 -1.45 49.49
N PRO A 295 -49.40 -0.79 48.38
CA PRO A 295 -49.24 -1.36 47.04
C PRO A 295 -47.75 -1.55 46.72
N PRO A 296 -47.40 -2.58 45.93
CA PRO A 296 -46.01 -2.86 45.59
C PRO A 296 -45.39 -1.67 44.82
N SER A 297 -44.32 -1.09 45.39
CA SER A 297 -43.59 0.05 44.82
C SER A 297 -42.29 -0.42 44.16
N ALA A 298 -41.98 0.12 42.98
CA ALA A 298 -40.73 -0.20 42.30
C ALA A 298 -39.54 0.35 43.09
N VAL A 299 -38.59 -0.53 43.43
CA VAL A 299 -37.33 -0.18 44.06
C VAL A 299 -36.40 0.43 43.00
N PHE A 300 -36.32 -0.22 41.85
CA PHE A 300 -35.71 0.31 40.63
C PHE A 300 -36.44 -0.28 39.40
N ASP A 301 -36.60 0.53 38.34
CA ASP A 301 -37.19 0.16 37.06
C ASP A 301 -36.53 0.98 35.94
N TYR A 302 -35.67 0.34 35.15
CA TYR A 302 -34.90 0.99 34.09
C TYR A 302 -34.65 0.04 32.91
N TYR A 303 -34.34 0.61 31.77
CA TYR A 303 -33.77 -0.08 30.63
C TYR A 303 -32.25 0.11 30.64
N GLN A 304 -31.55 -0.97 30.33
CA GLN A 304 -30.10 -1.06 30.35
C GLN A 304 -29.60 -1.44 28.96
N LEU A 305 -28.77 -0.58 28.39
CA LEU A 305 -28.02 -0.86 27.17
C LEU A 305 -26.60 -1.29 27.55
N SER A 306 -26.21 -2.48 27.11
CA SER A 306 -24.89 -3.08 27.35
C SER A 306 -24.29 -3.64 26.07
N SER A 307 -22.99 -3.93 26.09
CA SER A 307 -22.24 -4.49 24.95
C SER A 307 -21.81 -5.91 25.25
N THR A 308 -21.84 -6.78 24.24
CA THR A 308 -21.23 -8.11 24.28
C THR A 308 -19.71 -8.06 24.41
N GLU A 309 -19.08 -6.93 24.07
CA GLU A 309 -17.65 -6.65 24.24
C GLU A 309 -17.30 -6.11 25.65
N LEU A 310 -18.24 -6.16 26.61
CA LEU A 310 -18.21 -5.56 27.96
C LEU A 310 -18.16 -4.03 28.02
N VAL A 311 -17.61 -3.38 26.99
CA VAL A 311 -17.49 -1.93 26.88
C VAL A 311 -18.21 -1.44 25.62
N ILE A 312 -18.89 -0.31 25.74
CA ILE A 312 -19.53 0.41 24.63
C ILE A 312 -18.53 1.44 24.12
N ASP A 313 -18.28 1.46 22.81
CA ASP A 313 -17.36 2.41 22.21
C ASP A 313 -17.85 3.86 22.39
N ASN A 314 -16.90 4.80 22.41
CA ASN A 314 -17.20 6.19 22.71
C ASN A 314 -18.08 6.86 21.65
N ALA A 315 -17.97 6.46 20.37
CA ALA A 315 -18.78 7.04 19.30
C ALA A 315 -20.25 6.60 19.45
N THR A 316 -20.48 5.32 19.73
CA THR A 316 -21.79 4.75 20.04
C THR A 316 -22.39 5.39 21.29
N THR A 317 -21.63 5.47 22.37
CA THR A 317 -22.07 6.12 23.62
C THR A 317 -22.51 7.56 23.35
N HIS A 318 -21.70 8.33 22.63
CA HIS A 318 -21.99 9.73 22.34
C HIS A 318 -23.22 9.89 21.44
N ALA A 319 -23.38 9.04 20.41
CA ALA A 319 -24.53 9.06 19.52
C ALA A 319 -25.85 8.78 20.27
N VAL A 320 -25.86 7.76 21.14
CA VAL A 320 -27.03 7.39 21.93
C VAL A 320 -27.38 8.47 22.96
N VAL A 321 -26.39 8.96 23.72
CA VAL A 321 -26.60 10.01 24.73
C VAL A 321 -27.06 11.33 24.08
N GLN A 322 -26.57 11.65 22.88
CA GLN A 322 -27.00 12.84 22.14
C GLN A 322 -28.47 12.75 21.70
N GLN A 323 -28.94 11.55 21.32
CA GLN A 323 -30.30 11.32 20.85
C GLN A 323 -31.32 11.26 22.00
N LEU A 324 -30.95 10.65 23.14
CA LEU A 324 -31.82 10.50 24.31
C LEU A 324 -31.74 11.68 25.29
N GLY A 325 -30.63 12.40 25.34
CA GLY A 325 -30.39 13.51 26.25
C GLY A 325 -29.73 13.09 27.57
N LEU A 326 -28.85 13.97 28.07
CA LEU A 326 -28.01 13.75 29.27
C LEU A 326 -28.81 13.66 30.59
N GLN A 327 -30.04 14.16 30.65
CA GLN A 327 -30.85 14.10 31.88
C GLN A 327 -31.63 12.79 32.02
N GLU A 328 -31.83 12.08 30.91
CA GLU A 328 -32.62 10.84 30.83
C GLU A 328 -31.71 9.60 30.84
N THR A 329 -30.39 9.78 30.72
CA THR A 329 -29.42 8.69 30.60
C THR A 329 -28.38 8.73 31.72
N THR A 330 -28.24 7.64 32.48
CA THR A 330 -27.16 7.45 33.45
C THR A 330 -26.04 6.64 32.80
N ARG A 331 -24.80 7.15 32.83
CA ARG A 331 -23.62 6.40 32.36
C ARG A 331 -22.96 5.67 33.52
N LEU A 332 -22.55 4.44 33.24
CA LEU A 332 -21.90 3.57 34.20
C LEU A 332 -20.64 2.95 33.59
N ILE A 333 -19.61 2.84 34.42
CA ILE A 333 -18.44 2.00 34.15
C ILE A 333 -18.25 1.07 35.34
N SER A 334 -18.20 -0.23 35.07
CA SER A 334 -18.02 -1.27 36.08
C SER A 334 -16.66 -1.95 35.89
N TYR A 335 -16.00 -2.28 37.00
CA TYR A 335 -14.69 -2.92 36.98
C TYR A 335 -14.51 -3.86 38.18
N VAL A 336 -13.65 -4.87 38.02
CA VAL A 336 -13.31 -5.83 39.08
C VAL A 336 -12.00 -5.41 39.73
N ALA A 337 -12.05 -5.09 41.03
CA ALA A 337 -10.85 -4.86 41.83
C ALA A 337 -10.27 -6.17 42.34
N ASN A 338 -8.96 -6.37 42.19
CA ASN A 338 -8.22 -7.54 42.68
C ASN A 338 -8.32 -7.64 44.20
N SER A 339 -8.10 -6.51 44.90
CA SER A 339 -8.29 -6.42 46.35
C SER A 339 -8.55 -5.00 46.83
N ILE A 340 -9.28 -4.88 47.94
CA ILE A 340 -9.54 -3.62 48.63
C ILE A 340 -9.13 -3.77 50.10
N GLN A 341 -8.39 -2.78 50.62
CA GLN A 341 -7.94 -2.76 52.01
C GLN A 341 -7.92 -1.35 52.60
N LYS A 342 -7.97 -1.26 53.93
CA LYS A 342 -7.82 0.00 54.67
C LYS A 342 -6.34 0.39 54.76
N VAL A 343 -6.02 1.65 54.49
CA VAL A 343 -4.66 2.20 54.53
C VAL A 343 -4.62 3.54 55.27
N LYS A 344 -3.44 3.95 55.72
CA LYS A 344 -3.24 5.25 56.39
C LYS A 344 -2.65 6.29 55.42
N PRO A 345 -3.05 7.57 55.48
CA PRO A 345 -2.56 8.63 54.60
C PRO A 345 -1.03 8.78 54.52
N THR A 346 -0.31 8.37 55.56
CA THR A 346 1.15 8.44 55.64
C THR A 346 1.86 7.33 54.85
N GLN A 347 1.12 6.39 54.26
CA GLN A 347 1.67 5.16 53.66
C GLN A 347 1.75 5.22 52.12
N PHE A 348 1.26 6.29 51.48
CA PHE A 348 1.17 6.35 50.02
C PHE A 348 1.34 7.79 49.47
N ASP A 349 1.79 7.89 48.22
CA ASP A 349 1.95 9.16 47.50
C ASP A 349 0.76 9.39 46.55
N LEU A 350 0.13 10.56 46.66
CA LEU A 350 -0.99 10.98 45.80
C LEU A 350 -0.52 11.66 44.51
N SER A 351 0.78 11.94 44.34
CA SER A 351 1.33 12.61 43.16
C SER A 351 0.96 11.94 41.81
N PRO A 352 0.91 10.59 41.69
CA PRO A 352 0.50 9.92 40.43
C PRO A 352 -0.98 10.13 40.09
N GLN A 353 -1.82 10.39 41.11
CA GLN A 353 -3.28 10.49 40.97
C GLN A 353 -3.74 11.95 40.77
N ARG A 354 -2.84 12.93 40.87
CA ARG A 354 -3.14 14.37 40.70
C ARG A 354 -3.46 14.77 39.26
N SER A 355 -3.13 13.95 38.26
CA SER A 355 -3.48 14.16 36.85
C SER A 355 -4.95 13.86 36.57
N ALA A 356 -5.50 12.77 37.11
CA ALA A 356 -6.92 12.40 37.02
C ALA A 356 -7.86 13.48 37.59
N ILE A 357 -7.47 14.12 38.69
CA ILE A 357 -8.23 15.19 39.34
C ILE A 357 -8.27 16.46 38.47
N ARG A 358 -7.23 16.71 37.67
CA ARG A 358 -7.14 17.87 36.75
C ARG A 358 -8.18 17.81 35.63
N TYR A 359 -8.72 16.62 35.35
CA TYR A 359 -9.74 16.38 34.34
C TYR A 359 -11.11 16.92 34.78
N GLU A 360 -11.45 16.76 36.07
CA GLU A 360 -12.70 17.29 36.64
C GLU A 360 -12.72 18.81 36.66
N SER A 361 -11.61 19.47 37.00
CA SER A 361 -11.56 20.94 37.05
C SER A 361 -11.79 21.58 35.67
N ARG A 362 -11.43 20.91 34.56
CA ARG A 362 -11.70 21.42 33.19
C ARG A 362 -13.14 21.21 32.75
N TYR A 363 -13.82 20.17 33.23
CA TYR A 363 -15.19 19.87 32.85
C TYR A 363 -16.21 20.66 33.69
N VAL A 364 -15.95 20.80 35.00
CA VAL A 364 -16.74 21.65 35.90
C VAL A 364 -16.74 23.10 35.43
N ASP A 365 -15.59 23.62 34.97
CA ASP A 365 -15.50 24.99 34.42
C ASP A 365 -16.29 25.14 33.10
N ARG A 366 -16.39 24.08 32.29
CA ARG A 366 -17.08 24.09 31.00
C ARG A 366 -18.60 24.04 31.15
N ASP A 367 -19.09 23.24 32.10
CA ASP A 367 -20.52 23.16 32.43
C ASP A 367 -21.02 24.44 33.11
N ASP A 368 -20.20 25.09 33.96
CA ASP A 368 -20.56 26.38 34.56
C ASP A 368 -20.50 27.53 33.53
N THR A 369 -19.59 27.48 32.54
CA THR A 369 -19.60 28.46 31.43
C THR A 369 -20.76 28.24 30.46
N GLU A 370 -21.17 27.01 30.16
CA GLU A 370 -22.37 26.75 29.36
C GLU A 370 -23.67 27.09 30.11
N ARG A 371 -23.73 26.85 31.43
CA ARG A 371 -24.84 27.32 32.29
C ARG A 371 -24.90 28.84 32.37
N ALA A 372 -23.76 29.52 32.48
CA ALA A 372 -23.68 30.98 32.49
C ALA A 372 -24.10 31.58 31.13
N ASN A 373 -23.73 30.94 30.02
CA ASN A 373 -24.12 31.36 28.67
C ASN A 373 -25.63 31.14 28.39
N ARG A 374 -26.27 30.13 29.00
CA ARG A 374 -27.73 29.92 28.92
C ARG A 374 -28.54 30.87 29.81
N ALA A 375 -27.92 31.49 30.83
CA ALA A 375 -28.58 32.40 31.77
C ALA A 375 -28.65 33.88 31.30
N GLY A 376 -28.35 34.18 30.04
CA GLY A 376 -28.66 35.49 29.43
C GLY A 376 -27.87 36.69 29.97
N GLY A 377 -26.65 36.48 30.46
CA GLY A 377 -25.76 37.56 30.92
C GLY A 377 -24.71 37.92 29.87
N ASN A 378 -24.93 39.00 29.12
CA ASN A 378 -23.96 39.53 28.17
C ASN A 378 -22.74 40.11 28.91
N ARG A 379 -21.60 39.41 28.94
CA ARG A 379 -20.31 40.00 29.34
C ARG A 379 -19.23 39.67 28.32
N VAL A 380 -18.63 40.75 27.83
CA VAL A 380 -17.60 40.84 26.80
C VAL A 380 -16.35 40.05 27.21
N VAL A 381 -15.87 39.23 26.28
CA VAL A 381 -14.57 38.56 26.31
C VAL A 381 -13.46 39.61 26.16
N GLY A 382 -12.55 39.67 27.13
CA GLY A 382 -11.33 40.47 27.08
C GLY A 382 -10.45 40.24 28.31
N GLU A 383 -9.19 39.90 28.04
CA GLU A 383 -8.03 39.71 28.94
C GLU A 383 -7.79 38.32 29.55
N GLU A 384 -6.81 37.67 28.94
CA GLU A 384 -6.05 36.50 29.38
C GLU A 384 -5.26 36.72 30.69
N HIS A 385 -4.96 35.58 31.32
CA HIS A 385 -3.65 35.26 31.91
C HIS A 385 -3.13 36.18 33.02
N GLN A 386 -3.52 35.88 34.26
CA GLN A 386 -2.64 35.91 35.44
C GLN A 386 -3.45 35.50 36.67
N LEU A 387 -3.54 34.19 36.95
CA LEU A 387 -3.92 33.67 38.28
C LEU A 387 -3.52 32.18 38.39
N ALA A 388 -2.32 31.86 37.91
CA ALA A 388 -1.64 30.59 38.17
C ALA A 388 -0.54 30.81 39.23
N THR A 389 -0.90 31.30 40.42
CA THR A 389 -0.03 31.23 41.61
C THR A 389 -0.81 31.64 42.87
N ARG A 390 -1.56 30.71 43.46
CA ARG A 390 -1.95 30.74 44.88
C ARG A 390 -1.93 29.32 45.45
N ASP A 391 -0.84 28.59 45.16
CA ASP A 391 -0.40 27.44 45.96
C ASP A 391 0.30 27.99 47.21
N ALA A 392 -0.50 28.39 48.19
CA ALA A 392 0.00 28.82 49.48
C ALA A 392 -0.97 28.39 50.56
N PHE A 393 -1.27 27.09 50.67
CA PHE A 393 -1.84 26.48 51.89
C PHE A 393 -1.76 24.94 51.88
N PHE A 394 -0.63 24.34 51.52
CA PHE A 394 -0.29 22.98 51.96
C PHE A 394 1.20 22.95 52.27
N MET A 395 1.53 22.77 53.55
CA MET A 395 2.90 22.78 54.05
C MET A 395 3.75 21.72 53.34
N SER A 396 4.95 22.13 52.98
CA SER A 396 6.03 21.31 52.45
C SER A 396 6.35 20.13 53.37
N SER A 397 6.05 18.91 52.93
CA SER A 397 6.62 17.68 53.49
C SER A 397 8.02 17.43 52.91
N ASN A 398 8.92 18.40 53.10
CA ASN A 398 10.32 18.32 52.67
C ASN A 398 11.24 18.58 53.87
N GLU A 399 10.94 17.93 55.00
CA GLU A 399 11.86 17.80 56.14
C GLU A 399 11.62 16.47 56.85
N PHE A 400 11.94 15.34 56.22
CA PHE A 400 12.37 14.14 56.95
C PHE A 400 13.44 13.45 56.13
N GLY A 401 14.65 13.43 56.70
CA GLY A 401 15.86 12.94 56.07
C GLY A 401 15.81 11.45 55.77
N ALA A 402 16.61 11.07 54.77
CA ALA A 402 17.01 9.71 54.49
C ALA A 402 17.46 9.00 55.77
N ALA A 403 16.84 7.86 56.05
CA ALA A 403 17.39 6.83 56.92
C ALA A 403 17.35 5.51 56.13
N ASP A 404 18.50 4.87 56.11
CA ASP A 404 18.83 3.63 55.43
C ASP A 404 17.89 2.47 55.76
N GLY A 405 17.88 1.49 54.86
CA GLY A 405 17.12 0.27 55.00
C GLY A 405 17.48 -0.51 56.26
N GLU A 406 16.45 -0.80 57.05
CA GLU A 406 16.39 -2.00 57.87
C GLU A 406 15.01 -2.64 57.70
N SER A 407 15.04 -3.94 57.45
CA SER A 407 13.93 -4.87 57.55
C SER A 407 13.21 -4.70 58.89
N GLY A 408 12.10 -3.96 58.88
CA GLY A 408 11.25 -3.70 60.03
C GLY A 408 9.93 -4.47 59.93
N ASP A 409 9.85 -5.52 60.73
CA ASP A 409 8.68 -6.17 61.32
C ASP A 409 7.31 -6.05 60.59
N ASN A 410 6.91 -7.18 60.00
CA ASN A 410 5.68 -7.39 59.23
C ASN A 410 4.49 -7.67 60.17
N SER A 411 4.22 -6.77 61.11
CA SER A 411 3.09 -6.89 62.05
C SER A 411 2.09 -5.75 61.85
N LEU A 412 1.10 -5.99 60.97
CA LEU A 412 -0.30 -5.52 61.01
C LEU A 412 -0.92 -5.78 59.62
N SER A 413 -1.09 -7.05 59.26
CA SER A 413 -1.84 -7.48 58.07
C SER A 413 -3.32 -7.17 58.28
N GLY A 414 -3.77 -5.98 57.87
CA GLY A 414 -5.20 -5.69 57.73
C GLY A 414 -5.85 -6.66 56.75
N ARG A 415 -7.14 -6.96 56.93
CA ARG A 415 -7.91 -7.79 56.00
C ARG A 415 -7.89 -7.15 54.60
N LYS A 416 -7.71 -7.98 53.57
CA LYS A 416 -7.95 -7.62 52.17
C LYS A 416 -9.25 -8.28 51.72
N VAL A 417 -10.14 -7.52 51.10
CA VAL A 417 -11.36 -8.05 50.48
C VAL A 417 -11.09 -8.21 48.99
N PRO A 418 -11.05 -9.44 48.45
CA PRO A 418 -10.68 -9.68 47.06
C PRO A 418 -11.85 -9.46 46.09
N TYR A 419 -11.53 -9.42 44.79
CA TYR A 419 -12.46 -9.53 43.65
C TYR A 419 -13.78 -8.75 43.79
N SER A 420 -13.65 -7.46 44.11
CA SER A 420 -14.78 -6.60 44.46
C SER A 420 -15.22 -5.72 43.29
N ILE A 421 -16.52 -5.67 43.04
CA ILE A 421 -17.08 -4.82 41.97
C ILE A 421 -17.05 -3.36 42.39
N VAL A 422 -16.51 -2.53 41.50
CA VAL A 422 -16.45 -1.08 41.62
C VAL A 422 -17.18 -0.44 40.46
N VAL A 423 -18.06 0.52 40.76
CA VAL A 423 -18.86 1.20 39.73
C VAL A 423 -18.62 2.71 39.78
N GLY A 424 -18.26 3.25 38.61
CA GLY A 424 -18.29 4.66 38.31
C GLY A 424 -19.70 5.09 37.90
N VAL A 425 -20.29 6.05 38.61
CA VAL A 425 -21.66 6.52 38.36
C VAL A 425 -21.74 8.05 38.33
N ASP A 426 -22.59 8.60 37.48
CA ASP A 426 -22.85 10.04 37.43
C ASP A 426 -23.49 10.48 38.77
N THR A 427 -22.74 11.22 39.59
CA THR A 427 -23.12 11.61 40.97
C THR A 427 -24.29 12.58 41.05
N ASN A 428 -24.65 13.19 39.92
CA ASN A 428 -25.82 14.06 39.78
C ASN A 428 -27.06 13.28 39.30
N SER A 429 -26.96 11.96 39.11
CA SER A 429 -28.11 11.12 38.79
C SER A 429 -29.15 11.20 39.91
N THR A 430 -30.42 11.26 39.55
CA THR A 430 -31.53 11.24 40.50
C THR A 430 -31.82 9.84 41.06
N GLU A 431 -31.14 8.82 40.52
CA GLU A 431 -31.27 7.41 40.90
C GLU A 431 -30.52 7.11 42.21
N PHE A 432 -29.37 7.75 42.42
CA PHE A 432 -28.52 7.53 43.58
C PHE A 432 -28.35 8.84 44.36
N GLU A 433 -29.11 8.99 45.46
CA GLU A 433 -29.08 10.19 46.33
C GLU A 433 -27.80 10.25 47.20
N PHE A 434 -26.62 10.19 46.59
CA PHE A 434 -25.32 10.14 47.28
C PHE A 434 -25.09 11.31 48.24
N SER A 435 -25.71 12.46 48.01
CA SER A 435 -25.64 13.62 48.89
C SER A 435 -26.16 13.34 50.30
N GLN A 436 -27.12 12.42 50.47
CA GLN A 436 -27.64 12.02 51.78
C GLN A 436 -26.64 11.18 52.59
N TYR A 437 -25.75 10.47 51.90
CA TYR A 437 -24.78 9.55 52.50
C TYR A 437 -23.38 10.16 52.60
N THR A 438 -23.18 11.34 52.01
CA THR A 438 -21.90 12.06 52.06
C THR A 438 -21.75 12.74 53.41
N GLN A 439 -20.73 12.34 54.18
CA GLN A 439 -20.50 12.81 55.56
C GLN A 439 -19.33 13.81 55.66
N ILE A 440 -18.65 14.07 54.55
CA ILE A 440 -17.53 15.01 54.42
C ILE A 440 -17.96 16.24 53.62
N ASP A 441 -17.43 17.41 53.94
CA ASP A 441 -17.69 18.63 53.16
C ASP A 441 -17.16 18.47 51.72
N ARG A 442 -17.97 18.83 50.72
CA ARG A 442 -17.56 18.81 49.30
C ARG A 442 -16.31 19.65 49.04
N ALA A 443 -16.04 20.67 49.85
CA ALA A 443 -14.82 21.47 49.74
C ALA A 443 -13.53 20.68 50.06
N GLU A 444 -13.63 19.61 50.87
CA GLU A 444 -12.52 18.71 51.25
C GLU A 444 -12.32 17.54 50.26
N LEU A 445 -13.30 17.29 49.37
CA LEU A 445 -13.25 16.26 48.32
C LEU A 445 -12.38 16.66 47.10
N ARG A 446 -11.23 17.31 47.32
CA ARG A 446 -10.24 17.65 46.26
C ARG A 446 -9.26 16.50 45.95
N VAL A 447 -9.54 15.32 46.47
CA VAL A 447 -8.77 14.08 46.31
C VAL A 447 -9.70 13.01 45.75
N PRO A 448 -9.20 11.93 45.13
CA PRO A 448 -10.06 10.85 44.65
C PRO A 448 -10.87 10.29 45.83
N TYR A 449 -12.18 10.15 45.65
CA TYR A 449 -13.10 9.74 46.70
C TYR A 449 -14.12 8.71 46.20
N CYS A 450 -14.66 7.93 47.14
CA CYS A 450 -15.67 6.93 46.85
C CYS A 450 -16.70 6.80 47.98
N TRP A 451 -17.85 6.24 47.67
CA TRP A 451 -18.78 5.68 48.65
C TRP A 451 -18.61 4.17 48.70
N ILE A 452 -18.67 3.60 49.89
CA ILE A 452 -18.57 2.14 50.07
C ILE A 452 -19.88 1.61 50.65
N ASN A 453 -20.23 0.35 50.36
CA ASN A 453 -21.42 -0.24 50.94
C ASN A 453 -21.22 -0.62 52.42
N SER A 454 -22.33 -0.77 53.16
CA SER A 454 -22.30 -1.07 54.60
C SER A 454 -21.61 -2.39 54.95
N TRP A 455 -21.64 -3.39 54.06
CA TRP A 455 -20.92 -4.66 54.25
C TRP A 455 -19.40 -4.44 54.22
N LEU A 456 -18.88 -3.76 53.19
CA LEU A 456 -17.45 -3.48 53.05
C LEU A 456 -16.95 -2.58 54.18
N ALA A 457 -17.74 -1.59 54.58
CA ALA A 457 -17.44 -0.70 55.70
C ALA A 457 -17.25 -1.47 57.02
N LYS A 458 -18.15 -2.43 57.30
CA LYS A 458 -18.06 -3.30 58.48
C LYS A 458 -16.85 -4.24 58.39
N GLU A 459 -16.58 -4.76 57.20
CA GLU A 459 -15.57 -5.78 57.01
C GLU A 459 -14.13 -5.26 57.10
N LEU A 460 -13.91 -4.03 56.63
CA LEU A 460 -12.60 -3.36 56.69
C LEU A 460 -12.50 -2.33 57.82
N ASP A 461 -13.52 -2.22 58.68
CA ASP A 461 -13.64 -1.20 59.74
C ASP A 461 -13.43 0.23 59.18
N LEU A 462 -14.08 0.56 58.06
CA LEU A 462 -13.95 1.86 57.37
C LEU A 462 -15.08 2.81 57.76
N GLN A 463 -14.73 4.08 58.01
CA GLN A 463 -15.66 5.19 58.25
C GLN A 463 -15.43 6.32 57.24
N ALA A 464 -16.36 7.26 57.15
CA ALA A 464 -16.15 8.45 56.31
C ALA A 464 -14.91 9.22 56.78
N GLY A 465 -14.02 9.55 55.85
CA GLY A 465 -12.73 10.20 56.08
C GLY A 465 -11.55 9.23 56.13
N ASP A 466 -11.80 7.93 56.25
CA ASP A 466 -10.76 6.90 56.12
C ASP A 466 -10.32 6.73 54.66
N TRP A 467 -9.14 6.13 54.49
CA TRP A 467 -8.58 5.82 53.18
C TRP A 467 -8.61 4.32 52.90
N CYS A 468 -8.99 3.98 51.68
CA CYS A 468 -8.86 2.63 51.16
C CYS A 468 -7.93 2.60 49.95
N GLU A 469 -7.16 1.52 49.85
CA GLU A 469 -6.38 1.16 48.67
C GLU A 469 -7.15 0.09 47.91
N MET A 470 -7.20 0.26 46.59
CA MET A 470 -7.79 -0.66 45.65
C MET A 470 -6.74 -1.07 44.64
N LYS A 471 -6.44 -2.36 44.60
CA LYS A 471 -5.60 -2.97 43.56
C LYS A 471 -6.48 -3.51 42.44
N TYR A 472 -6.05 -3.33 41.20
CA TYR A 472 -6.78 -3.76 40.00
C TYR A 472 -5.81 -3.92 38.83
N PHE A 473 -6.17 -4.73 37.84
CA PHE A 473 -5.41 -4.78 36.59
C PHE A 473 -5.68 -3.54 35.74
N GLU A 474 -4.66 -3.02 35.05
CA GLU A 474 -4.87 -1.97 34.05
C GLU A 474 -5.92 -2.42 33.02
N PRO A 475 -6.81 -1.52 32.52
CA PRO A 475 -7.89 -1.88 31.60
C PRO A 475 -7.43 -2.44 30.26
N GLU A 476 -6.14 -2.30 29.95
CA GLU A 476 -5.47 -2.83 28.77
C GLU A 476 -4.24 -3.62 29.19
N THR A 477 -4.06 -4.80 28.60
CA THR A 477 -2.86 -5.60 28.81
C THR A 477 -1.71 -5.10 27.95
N VAL A 478 -0.51 -5.12 28.49
CA VAL A 478 0.71 -4.80 27.76
C VAL A 478 1.39 -6.11 27.38
N ASP A 479 1.65 -6.33 26.08
CA ASP A 479 2.31 -7.55 25.60
C ASP A 479 1.59 -8.87 26.00
N GLY A 480 0.27 -8.78 26.21
CA GLY A 480 -0.56 -9.90 26.67
C GLY A 480 -0.39 -10.25 28.14
N GLN A 481 0.21 -9.36 28.95
CA GLN A 481 0.33 -9.47 30.40
C GLN A 481 -0.54 -8.44 31.10
N GLU A 482 -1.25 -8.89 32.14
CA GLU A 482 -1.98 -8.04 33.06
C GLU A 482 -1.01 -7.32 33.99
N ILE A 483 -1.05 -5.99 34.00
CA ILE A 483 -0.27 -5.17 34.93
C ILE A 483 -1.18 -4.82 36.10
N GLU A 484 -0.84 -5.29 37.30
CA GLU A 484 -1.53 -4.84 38.52
C GLU A 484 -1.06 -3.42 38.90
N THR A 485 -2.03 -2.54 39.07
CA THR A 485 -1.85 -1.17 39.56
C THR A 485 -2.72 -0.95 40.80
N GLN A 486 -2.56 0.22 41.43
CA GLN A 486 -3.27 0.54 42.68
C GLN A 486 -3.73 1.99 42.72
N MET A 487 -4.91 2.20 43.30
CA MET A 487 -5.49 3.53 43.50
C MET A 487 -5.95 3.71 44.93
N HIS A 488 -5.93 4.96 45.39
CA HIS A 488 -6.23 5.34 46.76
C HIS A 488 -7.45 6.25 46.76
N PHE A 489 -8.47 5.92 47.55
CA PHE A 489 -9.68 6.72 47.66
C PHE A 489 -9.92 7.11 49.10
N MET A 490 -10.40 8.34 49.29
CA MET A 490 -11.00 8.76 50.54
C MET A 490 -12.48 8.32 50.58
N VAL A 491 -12.90 7.69 51.66
CA VAL A 491 -14.29 7.26 51.85
C VAL A 491 -15.13 8.49 52.15
N ALA A 492 -15.94 8.95 51.19
CA ALA A 492 -16.83 10.10 51.34
C ALA A 492 -18.08 9.79 52.19
N GLY A 493 -18.47 8.51 52.23
CA GLY A 493 -19.68 8.06 52.91
C GLY A 493 -19.92 6.56 52.77
N VAL A 494 -20.83 6.04 53.59
CA VAL A 494 -21.25 4.62 53.57
C VAL A 494 -22.70 4.52 53.11
N VAL A 495 -22.94 3.73 52.06
CA VAL A 495 -24.29 3.50 51.51
C VAL A 495 -24.94 2.24 52.11
N PRO A 496 -26.25 2.25 52.38
CA PRO A 496 -26.93 1.15 53.04
C PRO A 496 -27.18 -0.03 52.09
N LEU A 497 -26.80 -1.24 52.53
CA LEU A 497 -27.11 -2.51 51.89
C LEU A 497 -28.11 -3.29 52.75
N THR A 498 -29.23 -3.72 52.15
CA THR A 498 -30.24 -4.56 52.82
C THR A 498 -29.88 -6.03 52.68
N GLU A 499 -29.86 -6.80 53.77
CA GLU A 499 -29.57 -8.25 53.73
C GLU A 499 -30.80 -9.06 53.27
N PRO A 500 -30.64 -10.04 52.36
CA PRO A 500 -31.75 -10.90 51.94
C PRO A 500 -32.06 -11.98 52.97
N VAL A 501 -33.34 -12.39 53.02
CA VAL A 501 -33.81 -13.55 53.80
C VAL A 501 -33.40 -14.87 53.12
N LYS A 502 -33.35 -14.87 51.79
CA LYS A 502 -32.81 -15.95 50.95
C LYS A 502 -31.96 -15.32 49.87
N GLY A 503 -30.69 -15.71 49.80
CA GLY A 503 -29.76 -15.28 48.76
C GLY A 503 -30.14 -15.77 47.36
N TYR A 504 -29.38 -15.31 46.37
CA TYR A 504 -29.55 -15.64 44.96
C TYR A 504 -29.26 -17.12 44.69
N LYS A 505 -30.08 -17.74 43.85
CA LYS A 505 -29.81 -19.05 43.23
C LYS A 505 -29.85 -18.91 41.71
N ARG A 506 -29.28 -19.90 41.00
CA ARG A 506 -29.11 -19.89 39.54
C ARG A 506 -30.35 -19.38 38.75
N ASN A 507 -31.57 -19.70 39.20
CA ASN A 507 -32.81 -19.27 38.55
C ASN A 507 -33.79 -18.54 39.49
N GLN A 508 -33.33 -18.02 40.63
CA GLN A 508 -34.20 -17.36 41.62
C GLN A 508 -33.52 -16.11 42.20
N PRO A 509 -34.14 -14.92 42.10
CA PRO A 509 -33.59 -13.71 42.71
C PRO A 509 -33.65 -13.81 44.24
N ALA A 510 -32.81 -13.03 44.92
CA ALA A 510 -32.85 -12.94 46.38
C ALA A 510 -34.21 -12.39 46.87
N SER A 511 -34.66 -12.80 48.05
CA SER A 511 -35.89 -12.32 48.69
C SER A 511 -35.59 -11.48 49.92
N PHE A 512 -36.27 -10.34 50.11
CA PHE A 512 -36.01 -9.41 51.21
C PHE A 512 -37.23 -9.27 52.14
N SER A 513 -36.99 -9.12 53.45
CA SER A 513 -38.03 -8.82 54.46
C SER A 513 -38.32 -7.32 54.57
N GLU A 514 -37.36 -6.48 54.19
CA GLU A 514 -37.42 -5.02 54.16
C GLU A 514 -37.18 -4.55 52.72
N SER A 515 -37.60 -3.33 52.39
CA SER A 515 -37.41 -2.81 51.03
C SER A 515 -35.91 -2.67 50.73
N PRO A 516 -35.38 -3.34 49.69
CA PRO A 516 -33.99 -3.15 49.28
C PRO A 516 -33.77 -1.71 48.80
N THR A 517 -32.52 -1.24 48.83
CA THR A 517 -32.16 0.11 48.37
C THR A 517 -31.74 0.08 46.90
N ALA A 518 -31.57 1.23 46.25
CA ALA A 518 -31.00 1.29 44.90
C ALA A 518 -29.56 0.73 44.85
N PHE A 519 -28.84 0.72 45.98
CA PHE A 519 -27.50 0.16 46.10
C PHE A 519 -27.48 -1.38 46.22
N ASN A 520 -28.64 -2.03 46.35
CA ASN A 520 -28.77 -3.49 46.32
C ASN A 520 -28.82 -4.07 44.90
N ASP A 521 -28.71 -3.26 43.85
CA ASP A 521 -28.84 -3.68 42.46
C ASP A 521 -27.57 -4.42 41.95
N PRO A 522 -27.63 -5.75 41.68
CA PRO A 522 -26.49 -6.48 41.11
C PRO A 522 -26.29 -6.19 39.62
N ASP A 523 -27.30 -5.68 38.92
CA ASP A 523 -27.28 -5.49 37.46
C ASP A 523 -26.61 -4.14 37.08
N LEU A 524 -26.04 -3.43 38.06
CA LEU A 524 -25.15 -2.26 37.84
C LEU A 524 -23.90 -2.59 37.03
N THR A 525 -23.56 -3.87 37.01
CA THR A 525 -22.52 -4.44 36.18
C THR A 525 -23.21 -5.29 35.10
N PRO A 526 -22.82 -5.19 33.82
CA PRO A 526 -23.37 -6.03 32.77
C PRO A 526 -23.05 -7.50 33.03
N THR A 527 -23.75 -8.40 32.34
CA THR A 527 -23.47 -9.83 32.47
C THR A 527 -22.08 -10.16 31.93
N VAL A 528 -21.30 -10.91 32.72
CA VAL A 528 -19.94 -11.33 32.37
C VAL A 528 -19.90 -12.86 32.35
N PRO A 529 -19.72 -13.50 31.18
CA PRO A 529 -19.54 -14.95 31.09
C PRO A 529 -18.32 -15.41 31.90
N GLY A 530 -18.43 -16.56 32.58
CA GLY A 530 -17.38 -17.08 33.47
C GLY A 530 -17.39 -16.47 34.87
N ILE A 531 -18.16 -15.41 35.10
CA ILE A 531 -18.33 -14.77 36.43
C ILE A 531 -19.79 -14.85 36.86
N THR A 532 -20.72 -14.29 36.08
CA THR A 532 -22.14 -14.19 36.44
C THR A 532 -22.87 -15.54 36.51
N ASP A 533 -22.36 -16.53 35.79
CA ASP A 533 -22.89 -17.89 35.70
C ASP A 533 -22.29 -18.85 36.75
N GLN A 534 -21.36 -18.38 37.58
CA GLN A 534 -20.68 -19.20 38.60
C GLN A 534 -21.33 -19.09 39.98
N ASP A 535 -21.36 -20.22 40.70
CA ASP A 535 -21.98 -20.30 42.03
C ASP A 535 -21.09 -19.76 43.17
N SER A 536 -19.77 -19.59 42.95
CA SER A 536 -18.80 -19.12 43.95
C SER A 536 -17.67 -18.34 43.27
N ILE A 537 -17.06 -17.39 43.99
CA ILE A 537 -15.93 -16.58 43.51
C ILE A 537 -14.73 -17.47 43.18
N SER A 538 -14.49 -18.50 43.98
CA SER A 538 -13.38 -19.45 43.77
C SER A 538 -13.50 -20.28 42.48
N LYS A 539 -14.67 -20.26 41.84
CA LYS A 539 -14.95 -20.99 40.59
C LYS A 539 -15.06 -20.07 39.37
N TRP A 540 -14.77 -18.78 39.51
CA TRP A 540 -14.75 -17.86 38.38
C TRP A 540 -13.79 -18.37 37.29
N ASP A 541 -14.28 -18.43 36.05
CA ASP A 541 -13.54 -18.84 34.86
C ASP A 541 -13.01 -17.58 34.16
N VAL A 542 -11.91 -17.05 34.68
CA VAL A 542 -11.23 -15.83 34.22
C VAL A 542 -9.87 -16.15 33.59
N PRO A 543 -9.36 -15.33 32.66
CA PRO A 543 -8.11 -15.60 31.95
C PRO A 543 -6.84 -15.29 32.76
N PHE A 544 -6.97 -14.92 34.04
CA PHE A 544 -5.86 -14.66 34.96
C PHE A 544 -5.99 -15.54 36.21
N GLU A 545 -4.87 -15.78 36.90
CA GLU A 545 -4.85 -16.64 38.09
C GLU A 545 -5.51 -15.95 39.30
N LEU A 546 -6.40 -16.67 39.99
CA LEU A 546 -7.06 -16.19 41.20
C LEU A 546 -6.21 -16.49 42.44
N GLU A 547 -6.03 -15.51 43.32
CA GLU A 547 -5.42 -15.66 44.64
C GLU A 547 -6.43 -16.31 45.60
N HIS A 548 -6.54 -17.64 45.50
CA HIS A 548 -7.49 -18.41 46.31
C HIS A 548 -7.32 -18.22 47.82
N ASP A 549 -6.10 -17.93 48.29
CA ASP A 549 -5.79 -17.69 49.70
C ASP A 549 -6.45 -16.40 50.26
N LEU A 550 -6.81 -15.44 49.39
CA LEU A 550 -7.52 -14.22 49.79
C LEU A 550 -9.03 -14.43 49.92
N ILE A 551 -9.60 -15.44 49.24
CA ILE A 551 -11.04 -15.67 49.17
C ILE A 551 -11.50 -16.41 50.43
N LEU A 552 -12.22 -15.73 51.32
CA LEU A 552 -12.75 -16.32 52.55
C LEU A 552 -14.22 -16.70 52.38
N GLY A 553 -14.73 -17.62 53.21
CA GLY A 553 -16.12 -18.11 53.09
C GLY A 553 -17.20 -17.03 53.24
N GLN A 554 -16.88 -15.89 53.83
CA GLN A 554 -17.78 -14.73 53.90
C GLN A 554 -17.82 -13.89 52.63
N ASP A 555 -16.78 -13.94 51.80
CA ASP A 555 -16.77 -13.31 50.47
C ASP A 555 -17.65 -14.13 49.52
N ASP A 556 -17.60 -15.46 49.61
CA ASP A 556 -18.57 -16.34 48.96
C ASP A 556 -20.00 -16.13 49.47
N LYS A 557 -20.17 -15.92 50.79
CA LYS A 557 -21.49 -15.57 51.32
C LYS A 557 -22.02 -14.25 50.75
N TYR A 558 -21.15 -13.24 50.58
CA TYR A 558 -21.53 -12.00 49.91
C TYR A 558 -21.95 -12.27 48.45
N TRP A 559 -21.24 -13.14 47.73
CA TRP A 559 -21.63 -13.56 46.39
C TRP A 559 -23.00 -14.27 46.36
N GLU A 560 -23.27 -15.14 47.34
CA GLU A 560 -24.57 -15.80 47.52
C GLU A 560 -25.70 -14.81 47.78
N ASP A 561 -25.48 -13.84 48.67
CA ASP A 561 -26.52 -12.92 49.14
C ASP A 561 -26.69 -11.71 48.20
N HIS A 562 -25.64 -11.27 47.52
CA HIS A 562 -25.59 -9.98 46.80
C HIS A 562 -25.04 -10.05 45.37
N ARG A 563 -24.50 -11.19 44.89
CA ARG A 563 -23.95 -11.34 43.53
C ARG A 563 -22.98 -10.18 43.18
N LEU A 564 -23.15 -9.55 42.02
CA LEU A 564 -22.31 -8.46 41.50
C LEU A 564 -22.61 -7.08 42.12
N THR A 565 -23.45 -6.99 43.16
CA THR A 565 -23.76 -5.70 43.79
C THR A 565 -22.46 -4.96 44.18
N PRO A 566 -22.24 -3.73 43.70
CA PRO A 566 -20.98 -3.02 43.90
C PRO A 566 -20.66 -2.80 45.38
N LYS A 567 -19.38 -2.99 45.73
CA LYS A 567 -18.87 -2.68 47.06
C LYS A 567 -18.37 -1.25 47.16
N VAL A 568 -17.98 -0.66 46.03
CA VAL A 568 -17.48 0.71 45.92
C VAL A 568 -18.18 1.44 44.77
N PHE A 569 -18.60 2.67 45.05
CA PHE A 569 -19.17 3.62 44.10
C PHE A 569 -18.25 4.83 44.01
N THR A 570 -17.87 5.24 42.81
CA THR A 570 -17.01 6.39 42.58
C THR A 570 -17.62 7.29 41.49
N PRO A 571 -17.30 8.58 41.45
CA PRO A 571 -17.83 9.44 40.38
C PRO A 571 -17.37 9.00 38.98
N TYR A 572 -18.31 8.96 38.03
CA TYR A 572 -18.10 8.44 36.68
C TYR A 572 -16.96 9.15 35.94
N ASN A 573 -16.82 10.47 36.08
CA ASN A 573 -15.76 11.26 35.44
C ASN A 573 -14.34 10.80 35.78
N TYR A 574 -14.07 10.35 37.01
CA TYR A 574 -12.78 9.80 37.38
C TYR A 574 -12.65 8.35 36.91
N ALA A 575 -13.67 7.54 37.15
CA ALA A 575 -13.66 6.12 36.82
C ALA A 575 -13.51 5.86 35.32
N SER A 576 -14.19 6.66 34.49
CA SER A 576 -14.15 6.59 33.03
C SER A 576 -12.87 7.17 32.42
N SER A 577 -11.98 7.76 33.23
CA SER A 577 -10.70 8.26 32.75
C SER A 577 -9.75 7.13 32.36
N LEU A 578 -8.85 7.40 31.42
CA LEU A 578 -7.78 6.46 31.03
C LEU A 578 -6.76 6.21 32.16
N GLU A 579 -6.82 6.98 33.25
CA GLU A 579 -5.96 6.78 34.43
C GLU A 579 -6.57 5.79 35.43
N MET A 580 -7.79 5.30 35.19
CA MET A 580 -8.50 4.37 36.07
C MET A 580 -9.09 3.19 35.27
N PHE A 581 -10.37 3.23 34.87
CA PHE A 581 -11.05 2.11 34.22
C PHE A 581 -11.32 2.32 32.72
N GLY A 582 -11.14 3.54 32.20
CA GLY A 582 -11.31 3.83 30.78
C GLY A 582 -10.23 3.14 29.93
N SER A 583 -10.62 2.67 28.74
CA SER A 583 -9.69 2.07 27.77
C SER A 583 -9.88 2.66 26.37
N ARG A 584 -9.01 2.31 25.43
CA ARG A 584 -9.14 2.61 24.00
C ARG A 584 -10.39 1.98 23.37
N PHE A 585 -10.94 0.93 23.98
CA PHE A 585 -12.17 0.27 23.51
C PHE A 585 -13.42 1.08 23.89
N GLY A 586 -13.35 1.86 24.97
CA GLY A 586 -14.41 2.75 25.40
C GLY A 586 -14.33 3.07 26.90
N GLN A 587 -15.24 3.94 27.34
CA GLN A 587 -15.27 4.50 28.69
C GLN A 587 -16.55 4.16 29.46
N THR A 588 -17.49 3.46 28.82
CA THR A 588 -18.81 3.15 29.37
C THR A 588 -19.05 1.65 29.24
N THR A 589 -19.36 0.95 30.32
CA THR A 589 -19.80 -0.46 30.23
C THR A 589 -21.30 -0.55 30.00
N THR A 590 -22.04 0.45 30.49
CA THR A 590 -23.50 0.40 30.53
C THR A 590 -24.13 1.79 30.47
N LEU A 591 -25.22 1.91 29.71
CA LEU A 591 -26.10 3.08 29.69
C LEU A 591 -27.46 2.69 30.26
N ARG A 592 -28.00 3.50 31.18
CA ARG A 592 -29.33 3.28 31.75
C ARG A 592 -30.29 4.40 31.44
N VAL A 593 -31.55 4.05 31.19
CA VAL A 593 -32.66 4.98 30.97
C VAL A 593 -33.79 4.58 31.91
N ARG A 594 -34.30 5.51 32.72
CA ARG A 594 -35.37 5.20 33.68
C ARG A 594 -36.65 4.80 32.95
N ALA A 595 -37.34 3.77 33.43
CA ALA A 595 -38.57 3.30 32.78
C ALA A 595 -39.70 4.34 32.84
N SER A 596 -39.69 5.26 33.80
CA SER A 596 -40.64 6.38 33.89
C SER A 596 -40.53 7.37 32.75
N ASP A 597 -39.33 7.49 32.17
CA ASP A 597 -39.01 8.46 31.12
C ASP A 597 -39.27 7.87 29.72
N VAL A 598 -39.58 6.57 29.66
CA VAL A 598 -39.79 5.81 28.43
C VAL A 598 -41.29 5.54 28.23
N ALA A 599 -41.86 6.13 27.17
CA ALA A 599 -43.27 5.90 26.83
C ALA A 599 -43.55 4.46 26.37
N ASN A 600 -42.64 3.88 25.58
CA ASN A 600 -42.73 2.51 25.07
C ASN A 600 -41.32 1.96 24.77
N GLU A 601 -41.08 0.69 25.10
CA GLU A 601 -39.80 -0.01 24.84
C GLU A 601 -39.46 -0.01 23.34
N ALA A 602 -40.45 -0.24 22.47
CA ALA A 602 -40.25 -0.23 21.02
C ALA A 602 -39.83 1.16 20.50
N GLU A 603 -40.32 2.24 21.12
CA GLU A 603 -39.93 3.61 20.76
C GLU A 603 -38.50 3.90 21.21
N LEU A 604 -38.12 3.48 22.42
CA LEU A 604 -36.74 3.61 22.92
C LEU A 604 -35.77 2.85 22.00
N ARG A 605 -36.08 1.58 21.69
CA ARG A 605 -35.28 0.76 20.76
C ARG A 605 -35.09 1.47 19.43
N SER A 606 -36.18 1.95 18.81
CA SER A 606 -36.10 2.66 17.52
C SER A 606 -35.27 3.95 17.59
N LYS A 607 -35.33 4.71 18.70
CA LYS A 607 -34.49 5.91 18.88
C LYS A 607 -33.01 5.56 18.98
N ILE A 608 -32.67 4.49 19.70
CA ILE A 608 -31.28 4.02 19.82
C ILE A 608 -30.80 3.54 18.45
N GLU A 609 -31.55 2.69 17.75
CA GLU A 609 -31.21 2.20 16.41
C GLU A 609 -31.01 3.35 15.39
N GLU A 610 -31.81 4.41 15.47
CA GLU A 610 -31.63 5.61 14.65
C GLU A 610 -30.31 6.34 14.96
N ALA A 611 -29.95 6.47 16.24
CA ALA A 611 -28.66 7.03 16.66
C ALA A 611 -27.48 6.20 16.13
N LEU A 612 -27.60 4.87 16.11
CA LEU A 612 -26.55 3.98 15.64
C LEU A 612 -26.28 4.09 14.13
N LEU A 613 -27.22 4.62 13.33
CA LEU A 613 -27.03 4.78 11.88
C LEU A 613 -25.79 5.60 11.51
N ILE A 614 -25.40 6.56 12.36
CA ILE A 614 -24.21 7.41 12.21
C ILE A 614 -22.92 6.58 12.42
N THR A 615 -22.97 5.57 13.28
CA THR A 615 -21.81 4.74 13.66
C THR A 615 -21.63 3.48 12.79
N ARG A 616 -22.62 3.11 11.97
CA ARG A 616 -22.56 1.96 11.02
C ARG A 616 -21.26 1.85 10.23
N PRO A 617 -20.74 2.94 9.64
CA PRO A 617 -19.51 2.86 8.84
C PRO A 617 -18.28 2.45 9.65
N ALA A 618 -18.21 2.83 10.93
CA ALA A 618 -17.12 2.45 11.83
C ALA A 618 -17.15 0.95 12.18
N LYS A 619 -18.33 0.33 12.15
CA LYS A 619 -18.53 -1.12 12.33
C LYS A 619 -18.50 -1.90 11.02
N GLY A 620 -18.25 -1.27 9.87
CA GLY A 620 -18.20 -1.93 8.57
C GLY A 620 -19.57 -2.35 8.00
N LEU A 621 -20.68 -1.90 8.61
CA LEU A 621 -22.05 -2.16 8.16
C LEU A 621 -22.45 -1.19 7.04
N VAL A 622 -21.66 -1.19 5.97
CA VAL A 622 -21.81 -0.31 4.79
C VAL A 622 -21.44 -1.08 3.53
N PHE A 623 -22.30 -1.00 2.51
CA PHE A 623 -22.01 -1.50 1.18
C PHE A 623 -20.93 -0.63 0.51
N MET A 624 -19.86 -1.28 0.07
CA MET A 624 -18.76 -0.67 -0.66
C MET A 624 -18.89 -0.98 -2.16
N PRO A 625 -18.62 -0.01 -3.05
CA PRO A 625 -18.65 -0.21 -4.50
C PRO A 625 -17.42 -0.97 -4.98
N LEU A 626 -17.41 -2.28 -4.74
CA LEU A 626 -16.27 -3.16 -4.98
C LEU A 626 -15.84 -3.16 -6.44
N ARG A 627 -16.80 -3.27 -7.37
CA ARG A 627 -16.49 -3.31 -8.81
C ARG A 627 -15.93 -1.99 -9.32
N GLU A 628 -16.57 -0.88 -8.96
CA GLU A 628 -16.15 0.45 -9.40
C GLU A 628 -14.80 0.83 -8.80
N SER A 629 -14.59 0.61 -7.50
CA SER A 629 -13.31 0.88 -6.83
C SER A 629 -12.15 0.09 -7.45
N GLN A 630 -12.32 -1.22 -7.70
CA GLN A 630 -11.27 -2.02 -8.35
C GLN A 630 -11.05 -1.63 -9.82
N LEU A 631 -12.09 -1.22 -10.56
CA LEU A 631 -11.94 -0.70 -11.93
C LEU A 631 -11.20 0.64 -11.96
N HIS A 632 -11.41 1.49 -10.95
CA HIS A 632 -10.61 2.70 -10.77
C HIS A 632 -9.16 2.38 -10.41
N ALA A 633 -8.92 1.41 -9.52
CA ALA A 633 -7.58 0.93 -9.19
C ALA A 633 -6.84 0.33 -10.40
N ALA A 634 -7.57 -0.31 -11.32
CA ALA A 634 -7.05 -0.88 -12.58
C ALA A 634 -6.50 0.16 -13.57
N SER A 635 -6.74 1.47 -13.32
CA SER A 635 -6.10 2.55 -14.09
C SER A 635 -4.58 2.58 -13.94
N GLY A 636 -4.06 1.99 -12.86
CA GLY A 636 -2.65 1.71 -12.62
C GLY A 636 -1.92 2.77 -11.80
N THR A 637 -0.82 2.35 -11.18
CA THR A 637 0.08 3.22 -10.41
C THR A 637 0.89 4.16 -11.30
N THR A 638 1.29 3.71 -12.49
CA THR A 638 2.15 4.48 -13.42
C THR A 638 1.49 4.72 -14.79
N PRO A 639 1.74 5.88 -15.42
CA PRO A 639 1.26 6.14 -16.78
C PRO A 639 2.07 5.35 -17.81
N PHE A 640 1.70 4.07 -18.02
CA PHE A 640 2.43 3.15 -18.89
C PHE A 640 2.70 3.69 -20.30
N ASP A 641 1.77 4.43 -20.91
CA ASP A 641 1.96 5.01 -22.25
C ASP A 641 3.15 5.97 -22.29
N ALA A 642 3.23 6.85 -21.28
CA ALA A 642 4.32 7.81 -21.17
C ALA A 642 5.64 7.10 -20.84
N LEU A 643 5.57 6.07 -19.99
CA LEU A 643 6.70 5.20 -19.65
C LEU A 643 7.25 4.55 -20.93
N PHE A 644 6.46 3.74 -21.64
CA PHE A 644 6.86 3.05 -22.88
C PHE A 644 7.29 4.01 -23.99
N LEU A 645 6.65 5.17 -24.11
CA LEU A 645 7.05 6.21 -25.05
C LEU A 645 8.42 6.80 -24.70
N SER A 646 8.71 7.01 -23.40
CA SER A 646 10.01 7.48 -22.93
C SER A 646 11.11 6.44 -23.19
N LEU A 647 10.83 5.15 -23.03
CA LEU A 647 11.79 4.08 -23.40
C LEU A 647 12.07 4.07 -24.89
N SER A 648 11.00 4.27 -25.65
CA SER A 648 11.05 4.22 -27.11
C SER A 648 11.68 5.47 -27.72
N PHE A 649 11.90 6.55 -26.95
CA PHE A 649 12.45 7.81 -27.44
C PHE A 649 13.73 7.62 -28.28
N PHE A 650 14.63 6.74 -27.86
CA PHE A 650 15.89 6.51 -28.58
C PHE A 650 15.70 5.77 -29.89
N VAL A 651 14.80 4.78 -29.89
CA VAL A 651 14.45 4.04 -31.11
C VAL A 651 13.72 4.98 -32.08
N ILE A 652 12.88 5.88 -31.57
CA ILE A 652 12.24 6.95 -32.36
C ILE A 652 13.30 7.88 -32.95
N VAL A 653 14.24 8.39 -32.15
CA VAL A 653 15.34 9.25 -32.63
C VAL A 653 16.19 8.52 -33.67
N ALA A 654 16.52 7.25 -33.46
CA ALA A 654 17.26 6.41 -34.40
C ALA A 654 16.50 6.25 -35.73
N ALA A 655 15.19 5.98 -35.67
CA ALA A 655 14.34 5.88 -36.85
C ALA A 655 14.24 7.23 -37.60
N LEU A 656 14.11 8.36 -36.89
CA LEU A 656 14.09 9.70 -37.49
C LEU A 656 15.44 10.07 -38.12
N LEU A 657 16.57 9.69 -37.51
CA LEU A 657 17.90 9.85 -38.11
C LEU A 657 18.02 9.03 -39.40
N LEU A 658 17.45 7.83 -39.43
CA LEU A 658 17.37 7.00 -40.63
C LEU A 658 16.50 7.67 -41.71
N VAL A 659 15.35 8.25 -41.35
CA VAL A 659 14.53 9.05 -42.27
C VAL A 659 15.31 10.23 -42.83
N ALA A 660 16.03 10.99 -41.99
CA ALA A 660 16.84 12.12 -42.41
C ALA A 660 17.94 11.71 -43.38
N LEU A 661 18.60 10.58 -43.12
CA LEU A 661 19.62 10.01 -43.99
C LEU A 661 19.04 9.60 -45.35
N GLN A 662 17.92 8.87 -45.37
CA GLN A 662 17.26 8.44 -46.60
C GLN A 662 16.72 9.62 -47.42
N LEU A 663 16.18 10.64 -46.75
CA LEU A 663 15.74 11.87 -47.37
C LEU A 663 16.91 12.58 -48.05
N LYS A 664 18.06 12.70 -47.38
CA LYS A 664 19.26 13.33 -47.95
C LYS A 664 19.64 12.64 -49.26
N LEU A 665 19.71 11.31 -49.25
CA LEU A 665 20.04 10.51 -50.43
C LEU A 665 19.00 10.68 -51.56
N SER A 666 17.71 10.77 -51.21
CA SER A 666 16.63 11.00 -52.16
C SER A 666 16.73 12.38 -52.83
N VAL A 667 17.04 13.40 -52.04
CA VAL A 667 17.22 14.78 -52.49
C VAL A 667 18.45 14.93 -53.39
N GLU A 668 19.57 14.31 -53.04
CA GLU A 668 20.81 14.35 -53.85
C GLU A 668 20.59 13.80 -55.26
N LYS A 669 19.82 12.71 -55.42
CA LYS A 669 19.44 12.17 -56.74
C LYS A 669 18.61 13.15 -57.58
N ARG A 670 17.88 14.03 -56.91
CA ARG A 670 16.95 15.00 -57.53
C ARG A 670 17.56 16.39 -57.67
N ALA A 671 18.80 16.58 -57.22
CA ALA A 671 19.46 17.88 -57.24
C ALA A 671 19.42 18.52 -58.64
N GLY A 672 19.64 17.73 -59.69
CA GLY A 672 19.53 18.20 -61.08
C GLY A 672 18.16 18.76 -61.43
N GLN A 673 17.08 18.05 -61.07
CA GLN A 673 15.70 18.51 -61.29
C GLN A 673 15.38 19.80 -60.52
N VAL A 674 15.80 19.87 -59.25
CA VAL A 674 15.63 21.07 -58.41
C VAL A 674 16.42 22.25 -58.99
N GLY A 675 17.62 22.00 -59.53
CA GLY A 675 18.44 22.99 -60.23
C GLY A 675 17.78 23.52 -61.50
N ILE A 676 17.14 22.66 -62.29
CA ILE A 676 16.35 23.05 -63.47
C ILE A 676 15.16 23.91 -63.06
N GLN A 677 14.45 23.53 -62.00
CA GLN A 677 13.32 24.30 -61.48
C GLN A 677 13.74 25.71 -61.04
N TYR A 678 14.88 25.85 -60.37
CA TYR A 678 15.43 27.16 -60.04
C TYR A 678 15.90 27.94 -61.27
N ALA A 679 16.49 27.28 -62.26
CA ALA A 679 16.89 27.92 -63.52
C ALA A 679 15.70 28.44 -64.34
N LEU A 680 14.53 27.79 -64.21
CA LEU A 680 13.26 28.24 -64.79
C LEU A 680 12.58 29.37 -63.99
N GLY A 681 13.22 29.89 -62.93
CA GLY A 681 12.72 31.03 -62.15
C GLY A 681 11.75 30.67 -61.01
N LEU A 682 11.58 29.39 -60.66
CA LEU A 682 10.75 29.01 -59.52
C LEU A 682 11.41 29.43 -58.19
N ALA A 683 10.68 30.20 -57.37
CA ALA A 683 11.18 30.64 -56.07
C ALA A 683 11.47 29.45 -55.13
N PRO A 684 12.53 29.52 -54.30
CA PRO A 684 12.91 28.44 -53.37
C PRO A 684 11.78 28.00 -52.43
N GLY A 685 10.95 28.93 -51.98
CA GLY A 685 9.78 28.63 -51.13
C GLY A 685 8.72 27.77 -51.83
N ARG A 686 8.53 27.96 -53.14
CA ARG A 686 7.53 27.24 -53.93
C ARG A 686 8.00 25.83 -54.30
N VAL A 687 9.29 25.67 -54.61
CA VAL A 687 9.90 24.35 -54.81
C VAL A 687 9.91 23.54 -53.50
N ARG A 688 10.22 24.19 -52.37
CA ARG A 688 10.14 23.56 -51.04
C ARG A 688 8.72 23.09 -50.73
N SER A 689 7.72 23.95 -50.96
CA SER A 689 6.31 23.58 -50.75
C SER A 689 5.88 22.40 -51.63
N LEU A 690 6.34 22.37 -52.89
CA LEU A 690 6.06 21.27 -53.81
C LEU A 690 6.69 19.94 -53.36
N LEU A 691 7.97 19.97 -52.95
CA LEU A 691 8.64 18.80 -52.37
C LEU A 691 8.00 18.38 -51.04
N MET A 692 7.62 19.33 -50.19
CA MET A 692 6.95 19.04 -48.93
C MET A 692 5.59 18.37 -49.18
N GLY A 693 4.83 18.84 -50.15
CA GLY A 693 3.57 18.22 -50.57
C GLY A 693 3.77 16.80 -51.09
N GLU A 694 4.82 16.55 -51.86
CA GLU A 694 5.18 15.19 -52.32
C GLU A 694 5.54 14.27 -51.17
N TYR A 695 6.46 14.70 -50.29
CA TYR A 695 6.86 13.90 -49.15
C TYR A 695 5.75 13.76 -48.11
N LEU A 696 4.76 14.65 -48.04
CA LEU A 696 3.59 14.48 -47.17
C LEU A 696 2.80 13.21 -47.52
N TYR A 697 2.62 12.89 -48.82
CA TYR A 697 1.99 11.62 -49.23
C TYR A 697 2.82 10.41 -48.82
N VAL A 698 4.14 10.52 -48.99
CA VAL A 698 5.08 9.46 -48.56
C VAL A 698 5.00 9.27 -47.06
N THR A 699 4.89 10.35 -46.29
CA THR A 699 4.75 10.32 -44.84
C THR A 699 3.43 9.69 -44.41
N VAL A 700 2.31 10.07 -45.02
CA VAL A 700 1.00 9.47 -44.73
C VAL A 700 0.99 7.99 -45.08
N ALA A 701 1.47 7.59 -46.26
CA ALA A 701 1.53 6.19 -46.66
C ALA A 701 2.47 5.37 -45.77
N GLY A 702 3.65 5.92 -45.45
CA GLY A 702 4.60 5.32 -44.52
C GLY A 702 4.02 5.18 -43.12
N ALA A 703 3.30 6.19 -42.61
CA ALA A 703 2.66 6.14 -41.30
C ALA A 703 1.52 5.13 -41.25
N CYS A 704 0.69 4.99 -42.31
CA CYS A 704 -0.33 3.93 -42.37
C CYS A 704 0.31 2.53 -42.30
N LEU A 705 1.39 2.30 -43.05
CA LEU A 705 2.14 1.05 -42.99
C LEU A 705 2.77 0.85 -41.60
N GLY A 706 3.27 1.93 -41.00
CA GLY A 706 3.83 1.96 -39.66
C GLY A 706 2.81 1.62 -38.57
N VAL A 707 1.56 2.04 -38.68
CA VAL A 707 0.49 1.64 -37.73
C VAL A 707 0.30 0.13 -37.76
N GLY A 708 0.21 -0.49 -38.95
CA GLY A 708 0.09 -1.94 -39.09
C GLY A 708 1.30 -2.69 -38.53
N LEU A 709 2.52 -2.21 -38.83
CA LEU A 709 3.75 -2.76 -38.24
C LEU A 709 3.82 -2.56 -36.72
N GLY A 710 3.31 -1.44 -36.20
CA GLY A 710 3.27 -1.13 -34.78
C GLY A 710 2.35 -2.06 -34.01
N ILE A 711 1.19 -2.41 -34.58
CA ILE A 711 0.27 -3.43 -34.05
C ILE A 711 0.98 -4.78 -34.00
N ALA A 712 1.60 -5.21 -35.10
CA ALA A 712 2.32 -6.49 -35.17
C ALA A 712 3.51 -6.54 -34.19
N TYR A 713 4.24 -5.43 -34.07
CA TYR A 713 5.35 -5.29 -33.12
C TYR A 713 4.86 -5.38 -31.67
N ALA A 714 3.79 -4.65 -31.31
CA ALA A 714 3.23 -4.71 -29.97
C ALA A 714 2.73 -6.12 -29.63
N ALA A 715 2.04 -6.79 -30.56
CA ALA A 715 1.62 -8.18 -30.38
C ALA A 715 2.81 -9.13 -30.15
N ALA A 716 3.87 -9.02 -30.95
CA ALA A 716 5.08 -9.81 -30.77
C ALA A 716 5.79 -9.50 -29.44
N MET A 717 5.77 -8.24 -29.00
CA MET A 717 6.38 -7.83 -27.73
C MET A 717 5.61 -8.35 -26.53
N ILE A 718 4.27 -8.32 -26.55
CA ILE A 718 3.42 -8.91 -25.51
C ILE A 718 3.64 -10.43 -25.45
N ALA A 719 3.67 -11.12 -26.60
CA ALA A 719 3.99 -12.55 -26.65
C ALA A 719 5.41 -12.86 -26.10
N GLY A 720 6.38 -11.97 -26.34
CA GLY A 720 7.73 -12.07 -25.77
C GLY A 720 7.77 -11.83 -24.27
N LEU A 721 6.95 -10.91 -23.74
CA LEU A 721 6.80 -10.68 -22.30
C LEU A 721 6.16 -11.87 -21.59
N GLU A 722 5.25 -12.57 -22.25
CA GLU A 722 4.60 -13.79 -21.75
C GLU A 722 5.56 -14.99 -21.69
N THR A 723 6.52 -15.09 -22.62
CA THR A 723 7.33 -16.31 -22.80
C THR A 723 8.82 -16.17 -22.45
N TRP A 724 9.46 -15.04 -22.77
CA TRP A 724 10.92 -14.87 -22.65
C TRP A 724 11.35 -14.04 -21.43
N TRP A 725 10.42 -13.32 -20.79
CA TRP A 725 10.66 -12.40 -19.67
C TRP A 725 10.02 -12.85 -18.34
N ILE A 726 10.10 -14.15 -18.07
CA ILE A 726 9.54 -14.76 -16.86
C ILE A 726 10.53 -14.54 -15.71
N GLY A 727 10.21 -13.71 -14.72
CA GLY A 727 11.07 -13.57 -13.54
C GLY A 727 10.65 -12.56 -12.47
N ALA A 728 10.02 -11.41 -12.79
CA ALA A 728 9.79 -10.37 -11.77
C ALA A 728 8.39 -9.75 -11.72
N ILE A 729 7.60 -9.87 -12.78
CA ILE A 729 6.19 -9.51 -12.82
C ILE A 729 5.49 -10.81 -13.20
N SER A 730 4.38 -11.17 -12.54
CA SER A 730 3.57 -12.30 -12.98
C SER A 730 3.01 -11.98 -14.37
N THR A 731 3.74 -12.25 -15.46
CA THR A 731 3.42 -11.77 -16.81
C THR A 731 2.28 -12.55 -17.48
N GLN A 732 1.73 -13.56 -16.79
CA GLN A 732 0.64 -14.42 -17.29
C GLN A 732 -0.70 -13.69 -17.45
N PHE A 733 -0.86 -12.47 -16.91
CA PHE A 733 -2.11 -11.70 -17.07
C PHE A 733 -2.14 -10.84 -18.35
N LEU A 734 -1.02 -10.64 -19.06
CA LEU A 734 -0.94 -9.68 -20.16
C LEU A 734 -1.67 -10.16 -21.42
N GLN A 735 -2.77 -9.51 -21.75
CA GLN A 735 -3.54 -9.70 -22.98
C GLN A 735 -3.30 -8.55 -23.95
N PHE A 736 -3.19 -8.88 -25.24
CA PHE A 736 -3.08 -7.88 -26.29
C PHE A 736 -4.38 -7.08 -26.41
N SER A 737 -4.32 -5.78 -26.14
CA SER A 737 -5.44 -4.86 -26.36
C SER A 737 -4.96 -3.49 -26.85
N PHE A 738 -5.81 -2.82 -27.63
CA PHE A 738 -5.49 -1.51 -28.20
C PHE A 738 -6.72 -0.61 -28.22
N ARG A 739 -6.49 0.70 -28.08
CA ARG A 739 -7.54 1.73 -28.25
C ARG A 739 -7.38 2.42 -29.59
N TYR A 740 -8.49 2.74 -30.25
CA TYR A 740 -8.47 3.52 -31.49
C TYR A 740 -7.79 4.88 -31.33
N ALA A 741 -7.92 5.51 -30.16
CA ALA A 741 -7.25 6.77 -29.86
C ALA A 741 -5.71 6.65 -29.97
N SER A 742 -5.12 5.57 -29.45
CA SER A 742 -3.67 5.31 -29.50
C SER A 742 -3.16 5.12 -30.93
N LEU A 743 -3.94 4.46 -31.79
CA LEU A 743 -3.62 4.33 -33.22
C LEU A 743 -3.63 5.70 -33.92
N VAL A 744 -4.62 6.54 -33.62
CA VAL A 744 -4.73 7.90 -34.19
C VAL A 744 -3.59 8.78 -33.69
N PHE A 745 -3.30 8.77 -32.38
CA PHE A 745 -2.19 9.55 -31.81
C PHE A 745 -0.84 9.10 -32.34
N GLY A 746 -0.61 7.79 -32.45
CA GLY A 746 0.63 7.27 -33.03
C GLY A 746 0.77 7.61 -34.52
N PHE A 747 -0.32 7.55 -35.30
CA PHE A 747 -0.34 7.98 -36.69
C PHE A 747 -0.01 9.48 -36.83
N VAL A 748 -0.74 10.34 -36.11
CA VAL A 748 -0.53 11.81 -36.14
C VAL A 748 0.87 12.16 -35.65
N GLY A 749 1.33 11.55 -34.56
CA GLY A 749 2.68 11.75 -34.02
C GLY A 749 3.77 11.35 -35.01
N GLY A 750 3.65 10.20 -35.65
CA GLY A 750 4.57 9.73 -36.69
C GLY A 750 4.60 10.65 -37.91
N VAL A 751 3.43 11.12 -38.37
CA VAL A 751 3.32 12.08 -39.48
C VAL A 751 3.97 13.41 -39.13
N LEU A 752 3.69 13.96 -37.94
CA LEU A 752 4.25 15.24 -37.48
C LEU A 752 5.78 15.15 -37.31
N ALA A 753 6.28 14.14 -36.61
CA ALA A 753 7.72 13.96 -36.37
C ALA A 753 8.51 13.77 -37.67
N SER A 754 7.98 12.95 -38.60
CA SER A 754 8.61 12.72 -39.90
C SER A 754 8.54 13.96 -40.79
N SER A 755 7.40 14.65 -40.82
CA SER A 755 7.24 15.89 -41.58
C SER A 755 8.18 16.98 -41.06
N LEU A 756 8.34 17.11 -39.74
CA LEU A 756 9.28 18.05 -39.14
C LEU A 756 10.74 17.73 -39.53
N THR A 757 11.11 16.45 -39.50
CA THR A 757 12.42 15.96 -39.95
C THR A 757 12.66 16.30 -41.43
N ILE A 758 11.66 16.08 -42.28
CA ILE A 758 11.71 16.40 -43.70
C ILE A 758 11.82 17.91 -43.93
N TYR A 759 11.04 18.70 -43.21
CA TYR A 759 11.07 20.15 -43.27
C TYR A 759 12.46 20.71 -42.97
N PHE A 760 13.11 20.24 -41.90
CA PHE A 760 14.47 20.65 -41.55
C PHE A 760 15.50 20.19 -42.58
N GLY A 761 15.35 18.99 -43.13
CA GLY A 761 16.18 18.49 -44.23
C GLY A 761 16.06 19.37 -45.49
N LEU A 762 14.85 19.73 -45.89
CA LEU A 762 14.57 20.55 -47.07
C LEU A 762 14.96 22.03 -46.88
N ARG A 763 14.88 22.57 -45.66
CA ARG A 763 15.26 23.97 -45.36
C ARG A 763 16.71 24.29 -45.75
N ARG A 764 17.60 23.29 -45.76
CA ARG A 764 18.99 23.45 -46.18
C ARG A 764 19.17 23.57 -47.70
N LEU A 765 18.27 23.01 -48.51
CA LEU A 765 18.35 23.05 -49.97
C LEU A 765 18.08 24.42 -50.57
N ALA A 766 17.24 25.23 -49.92
CA ALA A 766 16.91 26.58 -50.38
C ALA A 766 18.12 27.54 -50.39
N LYS A 767 19.23 27.15 -49.75
CA LYS A 767 20.45 27.96 -49.68
C LYS A 767 21.44 27.66 -50.82
N LEU A 768 21.23 26.61 -51.63
CA LEU A 768 22.19 26.18 -52.65
C LEU A 768 22.01 26.94 -53.98
N ALA A 769 23.13 27.26 -54.63
CA ALA A 769 23.12 27.95 -55.92
C ALA A 769 22.57 27.05 -57.04
N PRO A 770 21.72 27.55 -57.97
CA PRO A 770 21.12 26.76 -59.05
C PRO A 770 22.15 25.99 -59.91
N LEU A 771 23.29 26.61 -60.18
CA LEU A 771 24.38 26.01 -60.97
C LEU A 771 25.02 24.78 -60.28
N SER A 772 25.09 24.79 -58.94
CA SER A 772 25.61 23.65 -58.18
C SER A 772 24.67 22.45 -58.22
N LEU A 773 23.37 22.72 -58.10
CA LEU A 773 22.31 21.72 -58.20
C LEU A 773 22.24 21.09 -59.59
N LEU A 774 22.41 21.88 -60.66
CA LEU A 774 22.47 21.39 -62.05
C LEU A 774 23.65 20.45 -62.31
N ARG A 775 24.80 20.68 -61.65
CA ARG A 775 25.97 19.77 -61.71
C ARG A 775 25.80 18.53 -60.84
N GLY A 776 24.65 18.36 -60.18
CA GLY A 776 24.42 17.30 -59.19
C GLY A 776 25.27 17.47 -57.93
N GLN A 777 25.89 18.64 -57.73
CA GLN A 777 26.78 18.92 -56.61
C GLN A 777 26.01 19.64 -55.51
N THR A 778 25.53 18.90 -54.52
CA THR A 778 24.85 19.46 -53.34
C THR A 778 25.80 20.07 -52.29
N ASP A 779 27.11 19.85 -52.43
CA ASP A 779 28.14 20.21 -51.43
C ASP A 779 28.96 21.48 -51.75
N VAL A 780 28.62 22.24 -52.81
CA VAL A 780 29.50 23.33 -53.31
C VAL A 780 29.63 24.51 -52.33
N LEU A 781 28.67 24.73 -51.42
CA LEU A 781 28.81 25.76 -50.37
C LEU A 781 29.73 25.36 -49.21
N ALA A 782 30.04 24.07 -49.02
CA ALA A 782 30.99 23.64 -48.00
C ALA A 782 32.45 23.91 -48.41
N ARG A 783 32.72 24.10 -49.71
CA ARG A 783 34.05 24.36 -50.24
C ARG A 783 34.58 25.78 -49.99
N ASN A 784 33.80 26.73 -49.45
CA ASN A 784 34.25 28.11 -49.23
C ASN A 784 34.29 28.56 -47.76
N GLN A 785 33.92 27.73 -46.79
CA GLN A 785 34.06 28.04 -45.35
C GLN A 785 35.18 27.21 -44.72
N HIS A 786 36.42 27.61 -45.01
CA HIS A 786 37.65 26.90 -44.61
C HIS A 786 38.12 27.20 -43.17
N GLY A 787 37.19 27.47 -42.23
CA GLY A 787 37.50 27.72 -40.82
C GLY A 787 36.65 26.86 -39.88
N PRO A 788 37.06 26.65 -38.61
CA PRO A 788 36.21 26.02 -37.62
C PRO A 788 34.89 26.81 -37.55
N ASN A 789 33.76 26.11 -37.71
CA ASN A 789 32.46 26.74 -37.61
C ASN A 789 32.28 27.19 -36.15
N ARG A 790 32.57 28.47 -35.88
CA ARG A 790 32.54 29.06 -34.54
C ARG A 790 31.20 28.83 -33.84
N ALA A 791 30.10 28.79 -34.59
CA ALA A 791 28.78 28.47 -34.04
C ALA A 791 28.65 27.00 -33.61
N ALA A 792 29.26 26.07 -34.34
CA ALA A 792 29.30 24.65 -33.98
C ALA A 792 30.25 24.38 -32.79
N MET A 793 31.37 25.11 -32.68
CA MET A 793 32.24 25.04 -31.50
C MET A 793 31.59 25.69 -30.27
N ALA A 794 30.93 26.83 -30.45
CA ALA A 794 30.20 27.49 -29.37
C ALA A 794 29.03 26.64 -28.86
N SER A 795 28.30 25.97 -29.75
CA SER A 795 27.24 25.02 -29.34
C SER A 795 27.81 23.77 -28.66
N ALA A 796 28.93 23.22 -29.12
CA ALA A 796 29.61 22.13 -28.39
C ALA A 796 30.07 22.59 -27.00
N GLY A 797 30.65 23.79 -26.89
CA GLY A 797 31.04 24.39 -25.60
C GLY A 797 29.83 24.64 -24.68
N PHE A 798 28.70 25.10 -25.23
CA PHE A 798 27.46 25.27 -24.50
C PHE A 798 26.90 23.93 -24.00
N CYS A 799 26.97 22.86 -24.81
CA CYS A 799 26.55 21.52 -24.38
C CYS A 799 27.44 20.99 -23.26
N VAL A 800 28.77 21.17 -23.34
CA VAL A 800 29.69 20.79 -22.25
C VAL A 800 29.39 21.60 -20.99
N PHE A 801 29.19 22.91 -21.10
CA PHE A 801 28.84 23.75 -19.96
C PHE A 801 27.50 23.33 -19.33
N GLY A 802 26.49 23.05 -20.16
CA GLY A 802 25.21 22.51 -19.70
C GLY A 802 25.34 21.14 -19.04
N ALA A 803 26.20 20.25 -19.56
CA ALA A 803 26.49 18.95 -18.97
C ALA A 803 27.13 19.08 -17.58
N VAL A 804 28.08 20.01 -17.43
CA VAL A 804 28.68 20.34 -16.12
C VAL A 804 27.61 20.91 -15.18
N GLY A 805 26.79 21.85 -15.64
CA GLY A 805 25.70 22.42 -14.85
C GLY A 805 24.69 21.38 -14.37
N LEU A 806 24.27 20.46 -15.25
CA LEU A 806 23.42 19.33 -14.87
C LEU A 806 24.11 18.38 -13.90
N SER A 807 25.39 18.05 -14.13
CA SER A 807 26.15 17.18 -13.22
C SER A 807 26.25 17.77 -11.81
N VAL A 808 26.47 19.08 -11.71
CA VAL A 808 26.47 19.82 -10.43
C VAL A 808 25.08 19.80 -9.79
N ALA A 809 24.02 20.05 -10.57
CA ALA A 809 22.64 20.00 -10.08
C ALA A 809 22.18 18.59 -9.66
N GLY A 810 22.86 17.55 -10.14
CA GLY A 810 22.61 16.15 -9.76
C GLY A 810 23.18 15.76 -8.40
N PHE A 811 24.14 16.53 -7.85
CA PHE A 811 24.65 16.28 -6.50
C PHE A 811 23.57 16.60 -5.46
N GLY A 812 23.35 15.65 -4.54
CA GLY A 812 22.33 15.77 -3.48
C GLY A 812 20.91 15.40 -3.89
N GLN A 813 20.67 15.06 -5.17
CA GLN A 813 19.39 14.49 -5.62
C GLN A 813 19.37 12.98 -5.38
N SER A 814 18.20 12.42 -5.07
CA SER A 814 17.99 10.97 -4.88
C SER A 814 17.02 10.40 -5.92
N GLY A 815 17.02 9.07 -6.08
CA GLY A 815 16.06 8.35 -6.93
C GLY A 815 16.15 8.64 -8.44
N MET A 816 15.00 8.64 -9.12
CA MET A 816 14.91 8.75 -10.59
C MET A 816 15.30 10.12 -11.15
N ALA A 817 15.10 11.20 -10.37
CA ALA A 817 15.51 12.55 -10.78
C ALA A 817 17.02 12.61 -11.03
N ARG A 818 17.81 11.96 -10.15
CA ARG A 818 19.24 11.80 -10.30
C ARG A 818 19.61 11.05 -11.59
N ALA A 819 18.95 9.92 -11.84
CA ALA A 819 19.16 9.15 -13.07
C ALA A 819 18.86 9.97 -14.33
N GLY A 820 17.75 10.72 -14.34
CA GLY A 820 17.38 11.62 -15.44
C GLY A 820 18.39 12.74 -15.69
N ILE A 821 18.92 13.36 -14.63
CA ILE A 821 19.93 14.42 -14.71
C ILE A 821 21.24 13.88 -15.29
N PHE A 822 21.72 12.74 -14.77
CA PHE A 822 22.95 12.11 -15.29
C PHE A 822 22.77 11.67 -16.73
N PHE A 823 21.63 11.10 -17.07
CA PHE A 823 21.30 10.76 -18.44
C PHE A 823 21.29 11.98 -19.36
N GLY A 824 20.66 13.08 -18.94
CA GLY A 824 20.66 14.37 -19.66
C GLY A 824 22.06 14.93 -19.86
N CYS A 825 22.92 14.85 -18.84
CA CYS A 825 24.35 15.15 -18.96
C CYS A 825 25.01 14.29 -20.04
N GLY A 826 24.77 12.98 -20.05
CA GLY A 826 25.31 12.08 -21.06
C GLY A 826 24.88 12.40 -22.49
N VAL A 827 23.63 12.81 -22.70
CA VAL A 827 23.15 13.27 -24.02
C VAL A 827 23.85 14.57 -24.45
N LEU A 828 24.08 15.51 -23.53
CA LEU A 828 24.82 16.73 -23.83
C LEU A 828 26.30 16.45 -24.14
N VAL A 829 26.92 15.51 -23.42
CA VAL A 829 28.30 15.07 -23.72
C VAL A 829 28.35 14.37 -25.08
N LEU A 830 27.40 13.48 -25.37
CA LEU A 830 27.31 12.78 -26.65
C LEU A 830 27.14 13.76 -27.81
N THR A 831 26.24 14.73 -27.69
CA THR A 831 26.03 15.75 -28.73
C THR A 831 27.26 16.62 -28.92
N ALA A 832 27.94 17.03 -27.85
CA ALA A 832 29.21 17.75 -27.93
C ALA A 832 30.29 16.91 -28.63
N ALA A 833 30.43 15.64 -28.26
CA ALA A 833 31.39 14.72 -28.87
C ALA A 833 31.11 14.52 -30.38
N LEU A 834 29.85 14.37 -30.78
CA LEU A 834 29.45 14.25 -32.19
C LEU A 834 29.71 15.55 -32.98
N LEU A 835 29.49 16.73 -32.38
CA LEU A 835 29.79 18.01 -33.03
C LEU A 835 31.30 18.22 -33.22
N LEU A 836 32.10 17.89 -32.20
CA LEU A 836 33.55 17.96 -32.26
C LEU A 836 34.11 16.96 -33.27
N LEU A 837 33.62 15.72 -33.25
CA LEU A 837 34.01 14.68 -34.20
C LEU A 837 33.60 15.02 -35.63
N HIS A 838 32.41 15.61 -35.84
CA HIS A 838 32.00 16.11 -37.15
C HIS A 838 32.97 17.18 -37.67
N GLN A 839 33.38 18.13 -36.82
CA GLN A 839 34.39 19.13 -37.19
C GLN A 839 35.76 18.50 -37.45
N TRP A 840 36.18 17.53 -36.64
CA TRP A 840 37.45 16.84 -36.82
C TRP A 840 37.49 16.07 -38.15
N ILE A 841 36.43 15.34 -38.50
CA ILE A 841 36.30 14.66 -39.79
C ILE A 841 36.28 15.67 -40.95
N ALA A 842 35.60 16.80 -40.80
CA ALA A 842 35.56 17.86 -41.80
C ALA A 842 36.94 18.53 -42.01
N GLN A 843 37.70 18.72 -40.93
CA GLN A 843 39.01 19.38 -40.93
C GLN A 843 40.19 18.43 -41.26
N GLY A 844 40.03 17.11 -41.06
CA GLY A 844 41.07 16.11 -41.31
C GLY A 844 41.60 16.06 -42.75
N THR A 845 40.87 16.66 -43.70
CA THR A 845 41.34 16.89 -45.07
C THR A 845 42.53 17.86 -45.16
N ARG A 846 42.79 18.67 -44.11
CA ARG A 846 43.82 19.73 -44.05
C ARG A 846 45.18 19.23 -43.53
N LEU A 847 45.19 18.30 -42.57
CA LEU A 847 46.41 17.86 -41.85
C LEU A 847 47.30 16.90 -42.67
N GLU A 848 46.75 16.19 -43.66
CA GLU A 848 47.50 15.17 -44.40
C GLU A 848 48.13 15.66 -45.72
N GLN A 849 47.84 16.89 -46.17
CA GLN A 849 48.45 17.43 -47.40
C GLN A 849 49.93 17.81 -47.22
N SER A 850 50.44 17.94 -45.98
CA SER A 850 51.79 18.49 -45.74
C SER A 850 52.88 17.49 -45.30
N GLN A 851 52.57 16.31 -44.73
CA GLN A 851 53.64 15.45 -44.14
C GLN A 851 53.54 13.92 -44.33
N LEU A 852 52.47 13.35 -44.91
CA LEU A 852 52.21 11.89 -44.89
C LEU A 852 52.31 11.17 -46.26
N MET A 853 53.03 11.72 -47.23
CA MET A 853 53.24 11.12 -48.56
C MET A 853 54.12 9.85 -48.57
N ARG A 854 54.55 9.32 -47.41
CA ARG A 854 55.59 8.28 -47.33
C ARG A 854 55.15 6.86 -46.92
N GLN A 855 53.90 6.64 -46.49
CA GLN A 855 53.39 5.28 -46.19
C GLN A 855 51.96 5.05 -46.71
N GLN A 856 51.81 4.04 -47.59
CA GLN A 856 50.54 3.64 -48.22
C GLN A 856 49.78 2.63 -47.34
N ASN A 857 49.32 3.04 -46.15
CA ASN A 857 48.51 2.17 -45.30
C ASN A 857 47.03 2.17 -45.73
N LEU A 858 46.43 0.98 -45.87
CA LEU A 858 45.00 0.79 -46.19
C LEU A 858 44.06 1.52 -45.21
N LEU A 859 44.49 1.64 -43.95
CA LEU A 859 43.75 2.33 -42.90
C LEU A 859 43.68 3.85 -43.14
N LEU A 860 44.73 4.44 -43.69
CA LEU A 860 44.78 5.85 -44.08
C LEU A 860 43.81 6.12 -45.25
N LEU A 861 43.76 5.19 -46.22
CA LEU A 861 42.81 5.25 -47.33
C LEU A 861 41.36 5.13 -46.86
N ALA A 862 41.09 4.25 -45.88
CA ALA A 862 39.77 4.11 -45.27
C ALA A 862 39.36 5.38 -44.49
N TRP A 863 40.29 6.00 -43.75
CA TRP A 863 40.05 7.27 -43.05
C TRP A 863 39.69 8.41 -44.02
N ARG A 864 40.41 8.53 -45.13
CA ARG A 864 40.09 9.50 -46.20
C ARG A 864 38.73 9.26 -46.83
N ALA A 865 38.30 8.00 -46.92
CA ALA A 865 36.98 7.65 -47.43
C ALA A 865 35.86 8.12 -46.49
N VAL A 866 36.08 8.04 -45.17
CA VAL A 866 35.19 8.55 -44.12
C VAL A 866 35.12 10.09 -44.14
N SER A 867 36.24 10.78 -44.34
CA SER A 867 36.30 12.26 -44.30
C SER A 867 35.73 12.96 -45.54
N ARG A 868 35.43 12.21 -46.61
CA ARG A 868 34.93 12.76 -47.87
C ARG A 868 33.50 13.31 -47.76
N ASN A 869 32.65 12.66 -46.97
CA ASN A 869 31.25 13.06 -46.74
C ASN A 869 31.00 13.18 -45.23
N PRO A 870 31.56 14.21 -44.56
CA PRO A 870 31.57 14.31 -43.10
C PRO A 870 30.16 14.26 -42.48
N PHE A 871 29.15 14.80 -43.17
CA PHE A 871 27.76 14.75 -42.71
C PHE A 871 27.14 13.35 -42.73
N ARG A 872 27.46 12.52 -43.73
CA ARG A 872 26.94 11.14 -43.79
C ARG A 872 27.62 10.26 -42.75
N SER A 873 28.95 10.40 -42.64
CA SER A 873 29.74 9.70 -41.63
C SER A 873 29.31 10.07 -40.22
N SER A 874 29.07 11.36 -39.92
CA SER A 874 28.61 11.79 -38.61
C SER A 874 27.19 11.30 -38.26
N LEU A 875 26.27 11.20 -39.24
CA LEU A 875 24.94 10.64 -38.99
C LEU A 875 25.02 9.14 -38.67
N ALA A 876 25.88 8.39 -39.38
CA ALA A 876 26.10 6.97 -39.09
C ALA A 876 26.75 6.75 -37.72
N ILE A 877 27.79 7.53 -37.39
CA ILE A 877 28.45 7.50 -36.08
C ILE A 877 27.47 7.91 -34.97
N GLY A 878 26.66 8.94 -35.20
CA GLY A 878 25.64 9.40 -34.25
C GLY A 878 24.57 8.34 -33.97
N LEU A 879 24.09 7.65 -35.01
CA LEU A 879 23.11 6.58 -34.88
C LEU A 879 23.62 5.42 -34.00
N LEU A 880 24.86 4.98 -34.22
CA LEU A 880 25.48 3.94 -33.38
C LEU A 880 25.89 4.46 -32.00
N GLY A 881 26.31 5.73 -31.92
CA GLY A 881 26.71 6.36 -30.67
C GLY A 881 25.56 6.51 -29.69
N VAL A 882 24.37 6.92 -30.16
CA VAL A 882 23.15 6.99 -29.34
C VAL A 882 22.79 5.62 -28.78
N ALA A 883 22.79 4.58 -29.62
CA ALA A 883 22.45 3.23 -29.17
C ALA A 883 23.50 2.65 -28.21
N SER A 884 24.80 2.85 -28.47
CA SER A 884 25.88 2.37 -27.59
C SER A 884 25.91 3.11 -26.26
N PHE A 885 25.65 4.43 -26.28
CA PHE A 885 25.47 5.25 -25.08
C PHE A 885 24.35 4.70 -24.20
N LEU A 886 23.20 4.35 -24.77
CA LEU A 886 22.07 3.83 -24.02
C LEU A 886 22.39 2.48 -23.36
N ILE A 887 22.97 1.55 -24.12
CA ILE A 887 23.35 0.22 -23.62
C ILE A 887 24.33 0.35 -22.44
N ALA A 888 25.36 1.18 -22.60
CA ALA A 888 26.36 1.41 -21.56
C ALA A 888 25.76 2.14 -20.34
N SER A 889 24.97 3.20 -20.56
CA SER A 889 24.41 4.01 -19.47
C SER A 889 23.36 3.29 -18.62
N MET A 890 22.49 2.47 -19.23
CA MET A 890 21.42 1.77 -18.50
C MET A 890 21.92 0.64 -17.59
N SER A 891 23.07 0.06 -17.90
CA SER A 891 23.61 -1.08 -17.14
C SER A 891 24.05 -0.75 -15.71
N VAL A 892 24.50 0.49 -15.50
CA VAL A 892 25.02 0.96 -14.21
C VAL A 892 23.90 1.22 -13.20
N PHE A 893 22.65 1.32 -13.64
CA PHE A 893 21.50 1.59 -12.78
C PHE A 893 20.80 0.33 -12.27
N GLN A 894 21.28 -0.89 -12.58
CA GLN A 894 20.76 -2.12 -11.97
C GLN A 894 21.11 -2.16 -10.48
N ILE A 895 20.13 -2.49 -9.64
CA ILE A 895 20.27 -2.44 -8.17
C ILE A 895 20.30 -3.88 -7.66
N SER A 896 21.25 -4.18 -6.78
CA SER A 896 21.31 -5.46 -6.05
C SER A 896 20.82 -5.27 -4.61
N PRO A 897 20.26 -6.32 -3.98
CA PRO A 897 19.89 -6.30 -2.58
C PRO A 897 21.08 -5.90 -1.69
N ASN A 898 20.85 -5.03 -0.71
CA ASN A 898 21.86 -4.59 0.25
C ASN A 898 21.27 -4.69 1.67
N LYS A 899 22.12 -4.95 2.67
CA LYS A 899 21.75 -5.02 4.10
C LYS A 899 21.01 -3.78 4.58
N LEU A 900 21.35 -2.61 4.04
CA LEU A 900 20.68 -1.34 4.36
C LEU A 900 19.22 -1.27 3.86
N GLY A 901 18.82 -2.09 2.90
CA GLY A 901 17.42 -2.14 2.43
C GLY A 901 16.49 -2.80 3.45
N TYR A 902 16.99 -3.78 4.20
CA TYR A 902 16.26 -4.44 5.28
C TYR A 902 16.70 -4.02 6.68
N GLY A 903 17.50 -2.95 6.80
CA GLY A 903 17.84 -2.32 8.08
C GLY A 903 18.62 -3.21 9.05
N GLY A 904 19.28 -4.26 8.56
CA GLY A 904 19.99 -5.24 9.40
C GLY A 904 19.11 -6.37 9.95
N PHE A 905 17.84 -6.47 9.55
CA PHE A 905 16.96 -7.60 9.88
C PHE A 905 17.02 -8.67 8.78
N ASP A 906 17.60 -9.83 9.08
CA ASP A 906 17.81 -10.91 8.10
C ASP A 906 16.52 -11.65 7.73
N LEU A 907 15.50 -11.60 8.61
CA LEU A 907 14.24 -12.31 8.47
C LEU A 907 13.04 -11.37 8.68
N ILE A 908 11.96 -11.62 7.94
CA ILE A 908 10.64 -11.00 8.12
C ILE A 908 9.65 -12.12 8.36
N ALA A 909 8.83 -11.98 9.39
CA ALA A 909 7.72 -12.88 9.62
C ALA A 909 6.38 -12.14 9.57
N GLU A 910 5.38 -12.78 8.97
CA GLU A 910 3.99 -12.34 9.03
C GLU A 910 3.13 -13.47 9.63
N SER A 911 2.20 -13.11 10.50
CA SER A 911 1.26 -14.06 11.09
C SER A 911 -0.14 -13.86 10.51
N SER A 912 -0.82 -14.97 10.24
CA SER A 912 -2.19 -14.94 9.69
C SER A 912 -3.20 -14.55 10.78
N GLN A 913 -2.95 -14.97 12.03
CA GLN A 913 -3.69 -14.56 13.22
C GLN A 913 -2.81 -13.68 14.14
N PRO A 914 -3.40 -12.71 14.86
CA PRO A 914 -2.64 -11.86 15.77
C PRO A 914 -2.05 -12.66 16.94
N ILE A 915 -0.79 -12.40 17.27
CA ILE A 915 -0.10 -12.97 18.43
C ILE A 915 -0.12 -11.95 19.57
N PHE A 916 -0.73 -12.31 20.70
CA PHE A 916 -0.91 -11.39 21.83
C PHE A 916 0.29 -11.34 22.78
N LYS A 917 1.01 -12.47 22.91
CA LYS A 917 2.21 -12.56 23.76
C LYS A 917 3.42 -11.95 23.06
N ASN A 918 4.29 -11.27 23.80
CA ASN A 918 5.54 -10.75 23.24
C ASN A 918 6.57 -11.85 22.99
N ILE A 919 6.69 -12.27 21.73
CA ILE A 919 7.61 -13.33 21.27
C ILE A 919 9.10 -12.98 21.38
N SER A 920 9.44 -11.71 21.62
CA SER A 920 10.83 -11.31 21.89
C SER A 920 11.31 -11.75 23.27
N SER A 921 10.38 -11.99 24.21
CA SER A 921 10.69 -12.44 25.57
C SER A 921 11.29 -13.85 25.58
N SER A 922 12.33 -14.06 26.38
CA SER A 922 12.95 -15.38 26.55
C SER A 922 12.04 -16.36 27.31
N SER A 923 11.21 -15.87 28.24
CA SER A 923 10.27 -16.73 28.99
C SER A 923 9.22 -17.33 28.06
N VAL A 924 8.55 -16.49 27.27
CA VAL A 924 7.53 -16.89 26.28
C VAL A 924 8.10 -17.90 25.28
N ARG A 925 9.31 -17.63 24.76
CA ARG A 925 9.99 -18.56 23.84
C ARG A 925 10.29 -19.92 24.48
N THR A 926 10.72 -19.93 25.74
CA THR A 926 11.05 -21.19 26.43
C THR A 926 9.79 -21.99 26.75
N GLU A 927 8.70 -21.31 27.13
CA GLU A 927 7.39 -21.91 27.42
C GLU A 927 6.79 -22.59 26.18
N LEU A 928 6.80 -21.90 25.03
CA LEU A 928 6.19 -22.41 23.79
C LEU A 928 7.10 -23.38 23.01
N LEU A 929 8.39 -23.08 22.88
CA LEU A 929 9.30 -23.80 21.98
C LEU A 929 10.12 -24.91 22.66
N GLY A 930 10.14 -24.95 24.00
CA GLY A 930 10.98 -25.89 24.74
C GLY A 930 12.46 -25.82 24.34
N GLU A 931 13.04 -26.93 23.85
CA GLU A 931 14.44 -26.97 23.42
C GLU A 931 14.75 -26.14 22.17
N GLN A 932 13.77 -25.95 21.28
CA GLN A 932 13.94 -25.16 20.05
C GLN A 932 14.18 -23.67 20.36
N ALA A 933 13.80 -23.18 21.55
CA ALA A 933 14.08 -21.81 22.00
C ALA A 933 15.57 -21.45 21.96
N ARG A 934 16.47 -22.44 22.05
CA ARG A 934 17.93 -22.23 21.96
C ARG A 934 18.37 -21.70 20.60
N ALA A 935 17.69 -22.07 19.52
CA ALA A 935 17.98 -21.55 18.18
C ALA A 935 17.76 -20.02 18.12
N LEU A 936 16.79 -19.51 18.89
CA LEU A 936 16.44 -18.09 18.94
C LEU A 936 17.22 -17.30 20.00
N ALA A 937 18.15 -17.91 20.74
CA ALA A 937 18.78 -17.27 21.90
C ALA A 937 19.54 -15.96 21.56
N LYS A 938 20.09 -15.85 20.34
CA LYS A 938 20.81 -14.66 19.85
C LYS A 938 19.97 -13.77 18.95
N THR A 939 18.69 -14.08 18.72
CA THR A 939 17.85 -13.31 17.79
C THR A 939 17.27 -12.08 18.47
N THR A 940 17.11 -11.02 17.70
CA THR A 940 16.40 -9.81 18.11
C THR A 940 15.11 -9.73 17.31
N ILE A 941 13.95 -9.68 17.98
CA ILE A 941 12.64 -9.67 17.34
C ILE A 941 11.93 -8.36 17.67
N VAL A 942 11.45 -7.67 16.64
CA VAL A 942 10.62 -6.46 16.76
C VAL A 942 9.22 -6.79 16.27
N SER A 943 8.26 -6.79 17.19
CA SER A 943 6.84 -7.01 16.91
C SER A 943 6.14 -5.70 16.56
N MET A 944 5.26 -5.75 15.56
CA MET A 944 4.45 -4.62 15.11
C MET A 944 3.00 -5.03 14.90
N ARG A 945 2.08 -4.14 15.26
CA ARG A 945 0.67 -4.30 14.92
C ARG A 945 0.48 -4.06 13.45
N GLN A 946 -0.43 -4.81 12.83
CA GLN A 946 -0.68 -4.72 11.41
C GLN A 946 -2.18 -4.58 11.16
N ARG A 947 -2.56 -3.52 10.46
CA ARG A 947 -3.85 -3.47 9.77
C ARG A 947 -3.61 -3.96 8.35
N GLN A 948 -4.08 -5.17 8.06
CA GLN A 948 -4.00 -5.72 6.70
C GLN A 948 -4.74 -4.83 5.70
N GLY A 949 -4.16 -4.67 4.52
CA GLY A 949 -4.68 -3.85 3.44
C GLY A 949 -4.06 -4.25 2.11
N GLU A 950 -4.19 -3.37 1.12
CA GLU A 950 -3.61 -3.56 -0.20
C GLU A 950 -2.09 -3.42 -0.15
N ASP A 951 -1.38 -4.16 -1.02
CA ASP A 951 0.05 -3.93 -1.23
C ASP A 951 0.23 -2.67 -2.07
N ALA A 952 0.91 -1.66 -1.52
CA ALA A 952 1.22 -0.43 -2.23
C ALA A 952 2.65 -0.43 -2.84
N SER A 953 3.30 -1.59 -2.94
CA SER A 953 4.64 -1.72 -3.51
C SER A 953 4.64 -1.52 -5.04
N CYS A 954 5.83 -1.43 -5.63
CA CYS A 954 5.97 -1.41 -7.09
C CYS A 954 5.60 -2.75 -7.76
N ASN A 955 5.44 -3.82 -6.97
CA ASN A 955 4.98 -5.10 -7.49
C ASN A 955 3.49 -5.08 -7.78
N ASN A 956 2.70 -4.25 -7.10
CA ASN A 956 1.28 -4.11 -7.41
C ASN A 956 1.07 -3.03 -8.49
N LEU A 957 0.64 -3.44 -9.68
CA LEU A 957 0.33 -2.50 -10.74
C LEU A 957 -1.00 -1.77 -10.53
N PHE A 958 -1.88 -2.28 -9.66
CA PHE A 958 -3.11 -1.59 -9.25
C PHE A 958 -2.80 -0.42 -8.32
N GLN A 959 -3.56 0.67 -8.44
CA GLN A 959 -3.42 1.79 -7.52
C GLN A 959 -4.03 1.45 -6.16
N ALA A 960 -3.19 1.36 -5.13
CA ALA A 960 -3.62 1.10 -3.76
C ALA A 960 -4.40 2.29 -3.19
N SER A 961 -5.56 1.99 -2.62
CA SER A 961 -6.48 2.93 -1.96
C SER A 961 -6.50 2.76 -0.44
N GLN A 962 -6.30 1.53 0.03
CA GLN A 962 -6.26 1.17 1.45
C GLN A 962 -5.02 0.32 1.76
N PRO A 963 -3.83 0.91 1.74
CA PRO A 963 -2.58 0.18 1.96
C PRO A 963 -2.49 -0.43 3.37
N THR A 964 -1.63 -1.43 3.52
CA THR A 964 -1.28 -1.98 4.83
C THR A 964 -0.64 -0.92 5.72
N ILE A 965 -1.11 -0.80 6.97
CA ILE A 965 -0.54 0.09 7.99
C ILE A 965 0.12 -0.75 9.09
N LEU A 966 1.32 -0.36 9.50
CA LEU A 966 2.07 -0.95 10.61
C LEU A 966 2.18 0.06 11.76
N GLY A 967 1.89 -0.41 12.97
CA GLY A 967 2.18 0.27 14.23
C GLY A 967 3.62 -0.03 14.66
N VAL A 968 4.49 0.97 14.56
CA VAL A 968 5.90 0.87 14.92
C VAL A 968 6.03 0.97 16.44
N SER A 969 6.51 -0.12 17.05
CA SER A 969 6.77 -0.20 18.49
C SER A 969 8.00 0.62 18.91
N ASP A 970 8.01 1.06 20.16
CA ASP A 970 9.17 1.77 20.74
C ASP A 970 10.44 0.92 20.78
N SER A 971 10.31 -0.41 20.71
CA SER A 971 11.42 -1.36 20.63
C SER A 971 12.27 -1.16 19.38
N LEU A 972 11.67 -0.84 18.22
CA LEU A 972 12.45 -0.55 17.01
C LEU A 972 13.33 0.69 17.22
N ARG A 973 12.79 1.71 17.88
CA ARG A 973 13.49 2.96 18.17
C ARG A 973 14.63 2.75 19.15
N SER A 974 14.38 2.07 20.28
CA SER A 974 15.40 1.81 21.30
C SER A 974 16.59 1.02 20.74
N LEU A 975 16.31 0.05 19.85
CA LEU A 975 17.34 -0.71 19.14
C LEU A 975 18.17 0.15 18.17
N THR A 976 17.57 1.16 17.53
CA THR A 976 18.30 2.07 16.63
C THR A 976 19.11 3.12 17.40
N ASP A 977 18.62 3.55 18.57
CA ASP A 977 19.29 4.53 19.43
C ASP A 977 20.55 3.94 20.09
N LEU A 978 20.52 2.64 20.45
CA LEU A 978 21.61 1.94 21.15
C LEU A 978 22.68 1.36 20.23
N SER A 979 22.41 1.17 18.94
CA SER A 979 23.35 0.56 17.99
C SER A 979 23.23 1.20 16.60
N PRO A 980 23.66 2.46 16.45
CA PRO A 980 23.51 3.21 15.22
C PRO A 980 24.19 2.50 14.04
N ASP A 981 25.34 1.85 14.21
CA ASP A 981 26.04 1.19 13.09
C ASP A 981 25.43 -0.17 12.67
N ALA A 982 24.57 -0.78 13.50
CA ALA A 982 24.04 -2.12 13.26
C ALA A 982 22.64 -2.14 12.61
N ASN A 983 21.82 -1.12 12.88
CA ASN A 983 20.39 -1.10 12.51
C ASN A 983 20.04 0.16 11.71
N GLN A 984 20.62 0.33 10.51
CA GLN A 984 20.33 1.47 9.64
C GLN A 984 19.61 1.03 8.38
N PHE A 985 18.33 1.38 8.29
CA PHE A 985 17.67 1.48 7.00
C PHE A 985 18.30 2.61 6.18
N SER A 986 18.35 2.44 4.86
CA SER A 986 18.69 3.54 3.96
C SER A 986 17.53 4.54 3.87
N TRP A 987 17.82 5.83 4.06
CA TRP A 987 16.82 6.90 3.99
C TRP A 987 17.02 7.74 2.73
N ALA A 988 15.95 7.94 1.97
CA ALA A 988 15.93 8.89 0.87
C ALA A 988 15.78 10.34 1.39
N ALA A 989 15.00 10.52 2.45
CA ALA A 989 14.84 11.79 3.15
C ALA A 989 14.26 11.54 4.56
N ALA A 990 14.64 12.33 5.55
CA ALA A 990 14.06 12.27 6.89
C ALA A 990 14.02 13.66 7.51
N ARG A 991 12.94 13.98 8.24
CA ARG A 991 12.81 15.26 8.95
C ARG A 991 13.89 15.44 10.02
N THR A 992 14.20 14.37 10.75
CA THR A 992 15.26 14.31 11.77
C THR A 992 16.30 13.27 11.39
N PRO A 993 17.34 13.62 10.60
CA PRO A 993 18.30 12.65 10.06
C PRO A 993 19.05 11.84 11.13
N GLN A 994 19.28 12.39 12.33
CA GLN A 994 19.96 11.66 13.41
C GLN A 994 19.08 10.58 14.05
N ASN A 995 17.76 10.81 14.14
CA ASN A 995 16.80 9.84 14.66
C ASN A 995 15.50 9.94 13.85
N PRO A 996 15.42 9.28 12.68
CA PRO A 996 14.26 9.39 11.80
C PRO A 996 12.98 8.85 12.44
N TRP A 997 13.07 7.77 13.22
CA TRP A 997 11.94 7.10 13.85
C TRP A 997 11.25 7.98 14.92
N ALA A 998 11.99 8.84 15.61
CA ALA A 998 11.42 9.77 16.59
C ALA A 998 10.36 10.72 16.02
N SER A 999 10.38 10.98 14.70
CA SER A 999 9.36 11.82 14.04
C SER A 999 7.94 11.23 14.10
N LEU A 1000 7.79 9.93 14.36
CA LEU A 1000 6.49 9.26 14.47
C LEU A 1000 5.75 9.53 15.80
N GLN A 1001 6.44 9.99 16.84
CA GLN A 1001 5.89 10.07 18.20
C GLN A 1001 4.84 11.16 18.39
N ALA A 1002 4.72 12.13 17.48
CA ALA A 1002 3.70 13.15 17.59
C ALA A 1002 2.30 12.51 17.50
N VAL A 1003 1.58 12.53 18.61
CA VAL A 1003 0.19 12.06 18.68
C VAL A 1003 -0.69 13.02 17.88
N ALA A 1004 -1.49 12.48 16.98
CA ALA A 1004 -2.32 13.24 16.06
C ALA A 1004 -3.70 12.57 15.90
N SER A 1005 -4.74 13.35 15.59
CA SER A 1005 -6.11 12.83 15.46
C SER A 1005 -6.40 12.21 14.09
N GLY A 1006 -5.58 12.54 13.09
CA GLY A 1006 -5.78 12.10 11.70
C GLY A 1006 -6.78 12.92 10.91
N GLU A 1007 -7.20 14.07 11.45
CA GLU A 1007 -7.97 15.08 10.74
C GLU A 1007 -7.06 15.99 9.90
N GLU A 1008 -7.64 16.77 8.98
CA GLU A 1008 -6.88 17.67 8.08
C GLU A 1008 -5.98 18.66 8.86
N GLY A 1009 -6.45 19.16 10.01
CA GLY A 1009 -5.70 20.06 10.88
C GLY A 1009 -4.61 19.37 11.72
N SER A 1010 -4.69 18.05 11.92
CA SER A 1010 -3.78 17.26 12.73
C SER A 1010 -3.48 15.90 12.07
N PRO A 1011 -2.74 15.91 10.94
CA PRO A 1011 -2.47 14.70 10.18
C PRO A 1011 -1.46 13.78 10.89
N ILE A 1012 -1.65 12.47 10.73
CA ILE A 1012 -0.82 11.43 11.34
C ILE A 1012 0.59 11.44 10.72
N PRO A 1013 1.66 11.57 11.52
CA PRO A 1013 3.03 11.39 11.02
C PRO A 1013 3.21 9.97 10.46
N VAL A 1014 3.68 9.87 9.22
CA VAL A 1014 3.91 8.58 8.54
C VAL A 1014 5.30 8.52 7.92
N ILE A 1015 5.91 7.33 8.01
CA ILE A 1015 7.10 6.95 7.26
C ILE A 1015 6.70 5.91 6.21
N LEU A 1016 7.24 6.04 5.01
CA LEU A 1016 6.99 5.08 3.93
C LEU A 1016 8.19 5.01 2.97
N ASP A 1017 8.25 4.01 2.10
CA ASP A 1017 9.27 3.94 1.06
C ASP A 1017 9.07 5.03 -0.02
N GLN A 1018 10.16 5.60 -0.53
CA GLN A 1018 10.16 6.68 -1.52
C GLN A 1018 9.38 6.30 -2.78
N ASN A 1019 9.50 5.06 -3.26
CA ASN A 1019 8.79 4.62 -4.46
C ASN A 1019 7.29 4.41 -4.18
N THR A 1020 6.94 3.95 -2.97
CA THR A 1020 5.54 3.87 -2.51
C THR A 1020 4.88 5.25 -2.51
N ALA A 1021 5.58 6.24 -1.94
CA ALA A 1021 5.11 7.63 -1.90
C ALA A 1021 4.95 8.24 -3.29
N ALA A 1022 5.96 8.06 -4.16
CA ALA A 1022 6.01 8.69 -5.47
C ALA A 1022 5.01 8.09 -6.46
N TRP A 1023 4.90 6.75 -6.52
CA TRP A 1023 4.21 6.05 -7.61
C TRP A 1023 2.90 5.41 -7.20
N SER A 1024 2.88 4.71 -6.07
CA SER A 1024 1.66 4.02 -5.63
C SER A 1024 0.62 5.01 -5.11
N LEU A 1025 1.05 5.89 -4.19
CA LEU A 1025 0.19 6.92 -3.61
C LEU A 1025 0.16 8.24 -4.43
N LYS A 1026 0.99 8.36 -5.48
CA LYS A 1026 1.07 9.53 -6.38
C LYS A 1026 1.32 10.88 -5.67
N GLN A 1027 2.12 10.88 -4.61
CA GLN A 1027 2.42 12.08 -3.80
C GLN A 1027 3.75 12.77 -4.16
N GLY A 1028 4.46 12.29 -5.19
CA GLY A 1028 5.72 12.90 -5.64
C GLY A 1028 6.93 12.65 -4.73
N GLY A 1029 6.79 11.89 -3.64
CA GLY A 1029 7.91 11.41 -2.82
C GLY A 1029 8.68 12.51 -2.10
N ALA A 1030 7.98 13.53 -1.58
CA ALA A 1030 8.55 14.63 -0.82
C ALA A 1030 8.15 14.61 0.66
N LEU A 1031 9.03 15.13 1.53
CA LEU A 1031 8.73 15.35 2.95
C LEU A 1031 7.64 16.42 3.15
N GLU A 1032 6.96 16.36 4.29
CA GLU A 1032 5.88 17.28 4.72
C GLU A 1032 4.65 17.31 3.79
N THR A 1033 4.57 16.37 2.82
CA THR A 1033 3.40 16.18 1.99
C THR A 1033 2.26 15.64 2.85
N VAL A 1034 1.11 16.31 2.81
CA VAL A 1034 -0.13 15.84 3.43
C VAL A 1034 -1.01 15.18 2.38
N PHE A 1035 -1.51 14.00 2.69
CA PHE A 1035 -2.41 13.25 1.83
C PHE A 1035 -3.49 12.58 2.67
N HIS A 1036 -4.55 12.11 2.03
CA HIS A 1036 -5.61 11.39 2.70
C HIS A 1036 -5.84 10.02 2.07
N LEU A 1037 -6.32 9.10 2.87
CA LEU A 1037 -6.79 7.79 2.44
C LEU A 1037 -8.21 7.59 2.97
N GLN A 1038 -9.07 7.02 2.13
CA GLN A 1038 -10.46 6.75 2.47
C GLN A 1038 -10.58 5.36 3.10
N TYR A 1039 -10.94 5.33 4.38
CA TYR A 1039 -11.30 4.11 5.09
C TYR A 1039 -12.82 4.07 5.31
N PRO A 1040 -13.40 2.89 5.62
CA PRO A 1040 -14.82 2.79 5.96
C PRO A 1040 -15.16 3.77 7.09
N GLY A 1041 -16.09 4.69 6.83
CA GLY A 1041 -16.57 5.66 7.80
C GLY A 1041 -15.67 6.85 8.12
N LYS A 1042 -14.43 6.89 7.63
CA LYS A 1042 -13.50 7.98 7.94
C LYS A 1042 -12.46 8.20 6.87
N GLN A 1043 -12.16 9.47 6.62
CA GLN A 1043 -11.03 9.91 5.82
C GLN A 1043 -9.89 10.25 6.78
N ILE A 1044 -8.74 9.59 6.61
CA ILE A 1044 -7.58 9.79 7.49
C ILE A 1044 -6.51 10.56 6.73
N TYR A 1045 -6.03 11.65 7.33
CA TYR A 1045 -4.95 12.48 6.81
C TYR A 1045 -3.61 12.05 7.40
N PHE A 1046 -2.63 11.90 6.54
CA PHE A 1046 -1.26 11.53 6.87
C PHE A 1046 -0.29 12.61 6.41
N ARG A 1047 0.81 12.78 7.14
CA ARG A 1047 1.91 13.68 6.82
C ARG A 1047 3.21 12.91 6.73
N THR A 1048 3.85 12.96 5.58
CA THR A 1048 5.12 12.26 5.34
C THR A 1048 6.26 12.90 6.10
N VAL A 1049 6.80 12.23 7.12
CA VAL A 1049 7.92 12.73 7.95
C VAL A 1049 9.25 12.03 7.66
N GLY A 1050 9.21 10.91 6.94
CA GLY A 1050 10.41 10.18 6.50
C GLY A 1050 10.14 9.29 5.29
N LEU A 1051 11.18 9.10 4.48
CA LEU A 1051 11.16 8.30 3.26
C LEU A 1051 12.31 7.30 3.28
N LEU A 1052 11.97 6.01 3.29
CA LEU A 1052 12.93 4.92 3.14
C LEU A 1052 13.36 4.78 1.67
N SER A 1053 14.56 4.29 1.43
CA SER A 1053 15.13 4.11 0.09
C SER A 1053 15.31 2.63 -0.23
N ASN A 1054 14.46 2.09 -1.11
CA ASN A 1054 14.52 0.70 -1.57
C ASN A 1054 14.48 -0.29 -0.40
N SER A 1055 13.45 -0.18 0.44
CA SER A 1055 13.33 -1.00 1.63
C SER A 1055 12.42 -2.22 1.44
N VAL A 1056 12.66 -3.28 2.22
CA VAL A 1056 11.71 -4.41 2.39
C VAL A 1056 10.35 -3.98 2.94
N LEU A 1057 10.26 -2.81 3.57
CA LEU A 1057 9.00 -2.23 4.05
C LEU A 1057 8.24 -1.47 2.94
N GLN A 1058 8.69 -1.55 1.69
CA GLN A 1058 7.99 -0.97 0.54
C GLN A 1058 6.56 -1.53 0.45
N GLY A 1059 5.60 -0.64 0.17
CA GLY A 1059 4.18 -0.97 0.09
C GLY A 1059 3.40 -0.90 1.40
N LYS A 1060 4.07 -0.58 2.53
CA LYS A 1060 3.44 -0.42 3.85
C LYS A 1060 3.61 1.02 4.36
N LEU A 1061 2.63 1.50 5.15
CA LEU A 1061 2.68 2.79 5.86
C LEU A 1061 3.07 2.54 7.32
N LEU A 1062 4.07 3.25 7.82
CA LEU A 1062 4.58 3.12 9.18
C LEU A 1062 4.15 4.32 10.01
N ILE A 1063 3.37 4.08 11.07
CA ILE A 1063 2.95 5.10 12.05
C ILE A 1063 3.38 4.66 13.45
N SER A 1064 3.38 5.56 14.44
CA SER A 1064 3.65 5.16 15.82
C SER A 1064 2.56 4.23 16.35
N GLU A 1065 2.95 3.33 17.25
CA GLU A 1065 2.04 2.42 17.96
C GLU A 1065 0.86 3.18 18.61
N ALA A 1066 1.11 4.29 19.30
CA ALA A 1066 0.07 5.11 19.93
C ALA A 1066 -0.96 5.66 18.90
N ASN A 1067 -0.49 6.16 17.76
CA ASN A 1067 -1.38 6.61 16.69
C ASN A 1067 -2.13 5.43 16.05
N PHE A 1068 -1.50 4.27 15.92
CA PHE A 1068 -2.14 3.07 15.40
C PHE A 1068 -3.30 2.63 16.30
N GLN A 1069 -3.10 2.56 17.61
CA GLN A 1069 -4.11 2.17 18.58
C GLN A 1069 -5.26 3.18 18.65
N SER A 1070 -4.97 4.48 18.53
CA SER A 1070 -6.00 5.53 18.45
C SER A 1070 -6.87 5.40 17.18
N LEU A 1071 -6.25 5.13 16.02
CA LEU A 1071 -6.97 5.00 14.75
C LEU A 1071 -7.68 3.65 14.61
N PHE A 1072 -7.12 2.58 15.16
CA PHE A 1072 -7.63 1.22 15.00
C PHE A 1072 -7.72 0.49 16.36
N PRO A 1073 -8.53 1.00 17.31
CA PRO A 1073 -8.54 0.53 18.70
C PRO A 1073 -8.89 -0.95 18.83
N ASN A 1074 -9.66 -1.48 17.88
CA ASN A 1074 -10.15 -2.86 17.94
C ASN A 1074 -9.08 -3.89 17.51
N ILE A 1075 -7.95 -3.47 16.93
CA ILE A 1075 -6.89 -4.40 16.46
C ILE A 1075 -5.97 -4.75 17.63
N SER A 1076 -6.16 -5.95 18.17
CA SER A 1076 -5.38 -6.52 19.28
C SER A 1076 -4.24 -7.42 18.75
N GLY A 1077 -3.16 -7.60 19.52
CA GLY A 1077 -1.99 -8.41 19.15
C GLY A 1077 -1.12 -7.91 17.98
N TYR A 1078 -0.04 -8.66 17.71
CA TYR A 1078 0.98 -8.38 16.69
C TYR A 1078 0.84 -9.31 15.48
N GLY A 1079 1.05 -8.79 14.27
CA GLY A 1079 0.91 -9.55 13.02
C GLY A 1079 2.13 -9.50 12.11
N PHE A 1080 3.08 -8.59 12.37
CA PHE A 1080 4.26 -8.38 11.55
C PHE A 1080 5.51 -8.30 12.42
N PHE A 1081 6.57 -8.99 12.03
CA PHE A 1081 7.79 -9.10 12.82
C PHE A 1081 9.04 -8.87 11.98
N LEU A 1082 9.95 -8.04 12.49
CA LEU A 1082 11.30 -7.90 11.96
C LEU A 1082 12.26 -8.67 12.86
N ILE A 1083 13.02 -9.60 12.28
CA ILE A 1083 13.87 -10.52 13.03
C ILE A 1083 15.30 -10.38 12.53
N ARG A 1084 16.22 -10.11 13.45
CA ARG A 1084 17.65 -10.09 13.19
C ARG A 1084 18.26 -11.37 13.73
N SER A 1085 18.99 -12.07 12.88
CA SER A 1085 19.76 -13.23 13.30
C SER A 1085 21.07 -12.77 13.94
N GLY A 1086 21.41 -13.38 15.07
CA GLY A 1086 22.70 -13.15 15.72
C GLY A 1086 23.82 -13.98 15.10
N ASP A 1087 23.50 -14.94 14.23
CA ASP A 1087 24.43 -15.92 13.67
C ASP A 1087 23.96 -16.36 12.26
N PRO A 1088 24.63 -15.96 11.17
CA PRO A 1088 24.17 -16.25 9.81
C PRO A 1088 23.99 -17.75 9.49
N ASP A 1089 24.71 -18.63 10.18
CA ASP A 1089 24.63 -20.08 9.97
C ASP A 1089 23.38 -20.71 10.64
N SER A 1090 22.69 -20.00 11.56
CA SER A 1090 21.48 -20.49 12.22
C SER A 1090 20.16 -20.06 11.58
N ILE A 1091 20.19 -19.25 10.51
CA ILE A 1091 18.99 -18.68 9.88
C ILE A 1091 17.93 -19.75 9.55
N ASP A 1092 18.31 -20.87 8.94
CA ASP A 1092 17.34 -21.91 8.56
C ASP A 1092 16.72 -22.60 9.79
N ALA A 1093 17.49 -22.77 10.87
CA ALA A 1093 16.99 -23.32 12.13
C ALA A 1093 16.09 -22.31 12.88
N GLU A 1094 16.39 -21.01 12.76
CA GLU A 1094 15.55 -19.93 13.31
C GLU A 1094 14.20 -19.85 12.58
N ILE A 1095 14.18 -19.94 11.24
CA ILE A 1095 12.96 -20.02 10.43
C ILE A 1095 12.10 -21.19 10.91
N GLN A 1096 12.69 -22.40 10.96
CA GLN A 1096 11.96 -23.60 11.35
C GLN A 1096 11.39 -23.49 12.78
N ALA A 1097 12.17 -23.00 13.74
CA ALA A 1097 11.72 -22.84 15.13
C ALA A 1097 10.55 -21.83 15.26
N LEU A 1098 10.54 -20.77 14.46
CA LEU A 1098 9.47 -19.78 14.46
C LEU A 1098 8.18 -20.33 13.80
N GLU A 1099 8.29 -21.01 12.65
CA GLU A 1099 7.14 -21.57 11.94
C GLU A 1099 6.50 -22.77 12.65
N ASP A 1100 7.32 -23.61 13.30
CA ASP A 1100 6.86 -24.73 14.13
C ASP A 1100 6.18 -24.20 15.42
N GLY A 1101 6.76 -23.16 16.04
CA GLY A 1101 6.30 -22.60 17.31
C GLY A 1101 4.98 -21.85 17.26
N TRP A 1102 4.77 -21.04 16.22
CA TRP A 1102 3.54 -20.27 15.99
C TRP A 1102 2.78 -20.81 14.79
N SER A 1103 2.74 -22.13 14.77
CA SER A 1103 2.11 -22.95 13.76
C SER A 1103 0.61 -22.64 13.63
N ASP A 1104 -0.03 -22.47 14.77
CA ASP A 1104 -1.48 -22.36 14.89
C ASP A 1104 -1.97 -20.97 14.47
N GLU A 1105 -1.14 -19.95 14.71
CA GLU A 1105 -1.36 -18.56 14.29
C GLU A 1105 -0.98 -18.33 12.82
N GLY A 1106 -0.35 -19.32 12.18
CA GLY A 1106 0.01 -19.25 10.77
C GLY A 1106 1.17 -18.30 10.51
N MET A 1107 2.20 -18.35 11.36
CA MET A 1107 3.44 -17.62 11.14
C MET A 1107 4.17 -18.16 9.90
N ASP A 1108 4.55 -17.26 9.02
CA ASP A 1108 5.31 -17.49 7.79
C ASP A 1108 6.57 -16.63 7.82
N VAL A 1109 7.75 -17.24 7.71
CA VAL A 1109 9.03 -16.56 7.89
C VAL A 1109 9.84 -16.61 6.60
N THR A 1110 10.12 -15.43 6.04
CA THR A 1110 10.87 -15.30 4.80
C THR A 1110 12.15 -14.51 5.01
N ARG A 1111 13.23 -14.89 4.29
CA ARG A 1111 14.48 -14.13 4.31
C ARG A 1111 14.33 -12.75 3.65
N SER A 1112 14.87 -11.74 4.30
CA SER A 1112 14.77 -10.34 3.86
C SER A 1112 15.50 -10.06 2.54
N ASP A 1113 16.56 -10.81 2.22
CA ASP A 1113 17.29 -10.70 0.96
C ASP A 1113 16.42 -11.12 -0.23
N LEU A 1114 15.66 -12.21 -0.09
CA LEU A 1114 14.71 -12.69 -1.10
C LEU A 1114 13.53 -11.72 -1.30
N ILE A 1115 12.98 -11.16 -0.20
CA ILE A 1115 11.91 -10.15 -0.29
C ILE A 1115 12.42 -8.92 -1.05
N LEU A 1116 13.61 -8.42 -0.70
CA LEU A 1116 14.19 -7.26 -1.35
C LEU A 1116 14.54 -7.54 -2.82
N GLU A 1117 15.04 -8.73 -3.15
CA GLU A 1117 15.28 -9.15 -4.53
C GLU A 1117 13.99 -9.16 -5.35
N LYS A 1118 12.88 -9.68 -4.81
CA LYS A 1118 11.56 -9.63 -5.46
C LYS A 1118 11.09 -8.20 -5.73
N LEU A 1119 11.23 -7.30 -4.75
CA LEU A 1119 10.86 -5.88 -4.89
C LEU A 1119 11.73 -5.14 -5.93
N LEU A 1120 13.05 -5.38 -5.92
CA LEU A 1120 13.99 -4.78 -6.87
C LEU A 1120 13.91 -5.42 -8.27
N GLY A 1121 13.41 -6.66 -8.37
CA GLY A 1121 13.28 -7.41 -9.60
C GLY A 1121 12.44 -6.70 -10.66
N VAL A 1122 11.35 -6.03 -10.26
CA VAL A 1122 10.49 -5.26 -11.18
C VAL A 1122 11.28 -4.13 -11.84
N GLN A 1123 12.05 -3.39 -11.06
CA GLN A 1123 12.92 -2.34 -11.57
C GLN A 1123 14.01 -2.90 -12.49
N ASN A 1124 14.66 -4.00 -12.11
CA ASN A 1124 15.71 -4.64 -12.91
C ASN A 1124 15.17 -5.21 -14.23
N THR A 1125 13.93 -5.72 -14.23
CA THR A 1125 13.25 -6.19 -15.44
C THR A 1125 12.95 -5.04 -16.39
N TYR A 1126 12.49 -3.92 -15.85
CA TYR A 1126 12.28 -2.70 -16.62
C TYR A 1126 13.59 -2.14 -17.21
N ILE A 1127 14.69 -2.12 -16.43
CA ILE A 1127 16.03 -1.76 -16.93
C ILE A 1127 16.48 -2.72 -18.04
N SER A 1128 16.20 -4.02 -17.90
CA SER A 1128 16.51 -5.01 -18.92
C SER A 1128 15.69 -4.79 -20.21
N ALA A 1129 14.43 -4.35 -20.09
CA ALA A 1129 13.60 -3.96 -21.23
C ALA A 1129 14.12 -2.72 -21.97
N PHE A 1130 14.65 -1.74 -21.24
CA PHE A 1130 15.37 -0.63 -21.88
C PHE A 1130 16.60 -1.10 -22.65
N GLN A 1131 17.39 -2.01 -22.07
CA GLN A 1131 18.58 -2.53 -22.74
C GLN A 1131 18.23 -3.27 -24.03
N SER A 1132 17.14 -4.05 -24.06
CA SER A 1132 16.69 -4.75 -25.28
C SER A 1132 16.19 -3.77 -26.35
N LEU A 1133 15.48 -2.70 -25.97
CA LEU A 1133 15.14 -1.60 -26.90
C LEU A 1133 16.38 -0.87 -27.41
N GLY A 1134 17.39 -0.69 -26.57
CA GLY A 1134 18.72 -0.22 -26.95
C GLY A 1134 19.39 -1.11 -28.00
N ALA A 1135 19.33 -2.43 -27.79
CA ALA A 1135 19.81 -3.43 -28.75
C ALA A 1135 19.09 -3.29 -30.10
N LEU A 1136 17.77 -3.11 -30.07
CA LEU A 1136 16.96 -2.90 -31.28
C LEU A 1136 17.33 -1.60 -31.99
N GLY A 1137 17.55 -0.51 -31.26
CA GLY A 1137 18.05 0.75 -31.79
C GLY A 1137 19.42 0.58 -32.46
N LEU A 1138 20.30 -0.26 -31.88
CA LEU A 1138 21.59 -0.59 -32.45
C LEU A 1138 21.46 -1.44 -33.71
N LEU A 1139 20.54 -2.42 -33.74
CA LEU A 1139 20.21 -3.22 -34.93
C LEU A 1139 19.73 -2.32 -36.07
N LEU A 1140 18.76 -1.42 -35.82
CA LEU A 1140 18.32 -0.37 -36.75
C LEU A 1140 19.51 0.47 -37.22
N GLY A 1141 20.43 0.79 -36.31
CA GLY A 1141 21.69 1.47 -36.59
C GLY A 1141 22.58 0.73 -37.58
N THR A 1142 22.79 -0.57 -37.37
CA THR A 1142 23.58 -1.41 -38.27
C THR A 1142 22.93 -1.54 -39.65
N PHE A 1143 21.59 -1.69 -39.74
CA PHE A 1143 20.89 -1.69 -41.03
C PHE A 1143 21.02 -0.34 -41.76
N GLY A 1144 20.90 0.77 -41.02
CA GLY A 1144 21.18 2.11 -41.54
C GLY A 1144 22.59 2.21 -42.12
N LEU A 1145 23.59 1.73 -41.38
CA LEU A 1145 24.99 1.72 -41.81
C LEU A 1145 25.20 0.86 -43.07
N VAL A 1146 24.58 -0.32 -43.14
CA VAL A 1146 24.63 -1.21 -44.32
C VAL A 1146 23.99 -0.52 -45.52
N ALA A 1147 22.85 0.15 -45.34
CA ALA A 1147 22.21 0.91 -46.41
C ALA A 1147 23.12 2.04 -46.91
N VAL A 1148 23.80 2.76 -46.00
CA VAL A 1148 24.80 3.77 -46.37
C VAL A 1148 25.97 3.14 -47.12
N GLN A 1149 26.45 1.98 -46.68
CA GLN A 1149 27.60 1.30 -47.26
C GLN A 1149 27.30 0.77 -48.67
N LEU A 1150 26.19 0.05 -48.84
CA LEU A 1150 25.74 -0.41 -50.16
C LEU A 1150 25.57 0.78 -51.11
N ARG A 1151 25.06 1.90 -50.60
CA ARG A 1151 24.89 3.11 -51.38
C ARG A 1151 26.22 3.78 -51.73
N SER A 1152 27.17 3.86 -50.80
CA SER A 1152 28.49 4.45 -51.04
C SER A 1152 29.27 3.68 -52.10
N VAL A 1153 29.14 2.34 -52.10
CA VAL A 1153 29.73 1.48 -53.14
C VAL A 1153 29.13 1.77 -54.52
N VAL A 1154 27.81 1.93 -54.60
CA VAL A 1154 27.12 2.27 -55.86
C VAL A 1154 27.53 3.65 -56.36
N GLU A 1155 27.64 4.64 -55.48
CA GLU A 1155 28.03 6.01 -55.85
C GLU A 1155 29.51 6.12 -56.26
N ARG A 1156 30.37 5.29 -55.69
CA ARG A 1156 31.81 5.23 -56.01
C ARG A 1156 32.14 4.19 -57.08
N ARG A 1157 31.15 3.65 -57.79
CA ARG A 1157 31.35 2.55 -58.74
C ARG A 1157 32.39 2.85 -59.83
N ARG A 1158 32.44 4.09 -60.34
CA ARG A 1158 33.45 4.53 -61.32
C ARG A 1158 34.88 4.54 -60.74
N GLU A 1159 35.01 4.99 -59.49
CA GLU A 1159 36.28 5.06 -58.78
C GLU A 1159 36.79 3.66 -58.41
N LEU A 1160 35.89 2.79 -57.92
CA LEU A 1160 36.22 1.39 -57.65
C LEU A 1160 36.63 0.65 -58.94
N ALA A 1161 35.95 0.92 -60.07
CA ALA A 1161 36.32 0.37 -61.36
C ALA A 1161 37.67 0.91 -61.86
N LEU A 1162 37.98 2.19 -61.63
CA LEU A 1162 39.27 2.79 -61.96
C LEU A 1162 40.40 2.19 -61.11
N MET A 1163 40.20 2.02 -59.81
CA MET A 1163 41.18 1.35 -58.95
C MET A 1163 41.45 -0.09 -59.41
N GLN A 1164 40.41 -0.83 -59.83
CA GLN A 1164 40.58 -2.16 -60.41
C GLN A 1164 41.36 -2.11 -61.74
N ALA A 1165 41.10 -1.11 -62.58
CA ALA A 1165 41.83 -0.91 -63.84
C ALA A 1165 43.32 -0.56 -63.62
N ILE A 1166 43.66 0.13 -62.52
CA ILE A 1166 45.03 0.49 -62.13
C ILE A 1166 45.74 -0.65 -61.37
N GLY A 1167 45.07 -1.79 -61.13
CA GLY A 1167 45.68 -3.01 -60.59
C GLY A 1167 45.35 -3.35 -59.13
N PHE A 1168 44.36 -2.69 -58.50
CA PHE A 1168 43.88 -3.11 -57.18
C PHE A 1168 43.08 -4.42 -57.26
N SER A 1169 43.43 -5.41 -56.43
CA SER A 1169 42.66 -6.66 -56.33
C SER A 1169 41.29 -6.45 -55.68
N ARG A 1170 40.31 -7.26 -56.06
CA ARG A 1170 38.96 -7.23 -55.46
C ARG A 1170 39.00 -7.42 -53.94
N SER A 1171 39.89 -8.28 -53.45
CA SER A 1171 40.09 -8.50 -52.01
C SER A 1171 40.65 -7.26 -51.31
N ARG A 1172 41.59 -6.52 -51.93
CA ARG A 1172 42.15 -5.28 -51.36
C ARG A 1172 41.09 -4.17 -51.28
N ILE A 1173 40.24 -4.06 -52.30
CA ILE A 1173 39.10 -3.12 -52.31
C ILE A 1173 38.05 -3.51 -51.26
N SER A 1174 37.73 -4.80 -51.17
CA SER A 1174 36.82 -5.31 -50.13
C SER A 1174 37.35 -5.00 -48.73
N ARG A 1175 38.64 -5.24 -48.45
CA ARG A 1175 39.28 -4.93 -47.17
C ARG A 1175 39.26 -3.44 -46.84
N MET A 1176 39.47 -2.57 -47.83
CA MET A 1176 39.38 -1.12 -47.65
C MET A 1176 37.96 -0.67 -47.28
N LEU A 1177 36.95 -1.19 -47.97
CA LEU A 1177 35.54 -0.89 -47.71
C LEU A 1177 35.06 -1.44 -46.36
N THR A 1178 35.51 -2.63 -45.96
CA THR A 1178 35.21 -3.18 -44.63
C THR A 1178 35.90 -2.36 -43.53
N LEU A 1179 37.13 -1.89 -43.74
CA LEU A 1179 37.83 -1.01 -42.80
C LEU A 1179 37.12 0.35 -42.66
N GLU A 1180 36.59 0.92 -43.75
CA GLU A 1180 35.78 2.16 -43.70
C GLU A 1180 34.57 1.97 -42.77
N THR A 1181 33.88 0.84 -42.86
CA THR A 1181 32.70 0.57 -42.03
C THR A 1181 33.06 0.17 -40.60
N MET A 1182 34.15 -0.57 -40.40
CA MET A 1182 34.68 -0.84 -39.05
C MET A 1182 35.07 0.46 -38.33
N LEU A 1183 35.67 1.43 -39.03
CA LEU A 1183 36.01 2.73 -38.46
C LEU A 1183 34.76 3.53 -38.05
N LEU A 1184 33.73 3.56 -38.89
CA LEU A 1184 32.45 4.20 -38.56
C LEU A 1184 31.79 3.53 -37.35
N LEU A 1185 31.80 2.19 -37.34
CA LEU A 1185 31.13 1.39 -36.32
C LEU A 1185 31.84 1.50 -34.96
N SER A 1186 33.17 1.36 -34.94
CA SER A 1186 33.97 1.52 -33.71
C SER A 1186 33.95 2.96 -33.20
N SER A 1187 33.98 3.97 -34.08
CA SER A 1187 33.90 5.38 -33.66
C SER A 1187 32.55 5.69 -33.00
N GLY A 1188 31.44 5.16 -33.54
CA GLY A 1188 30.11 5.29 -32.93
C GLY A 1188 30.07 4.67 -31.54
N MET A 1189 30.51 3.42 -31.42
CA MET A 1189 30.55 2.71 -30.14
C MET A 1189 31.41 3.42 -29.10
N LEU A 1190 32.61 3.83 -29.49
CA LEU A 1190 33.55 4.51 -28.59
C LEU A 1190 33.02 5.86 -28.11
N VAL A 1191 32.45 6.67 -29.01
CA VAL A 1191 31.81 7.94 -28.63
C VAL A 1191 30.64 7.71 -27.67
N GLY A 1192 29.82 6.68 -27.91
CA GLY A 1192 28.70 6.35 -27.02
C GLY A 1192 29.16 5.90 -25.62
N VAL A 1193 30.12 4.96 -25.56
CA VAL A 1193 30.66 4.41 -24.31
C VAL A 1193 31.39 5.48 -23.50
N ILE A 1194 32.21 6.34 -24.13
CA ILE A 1194 32.90 7.43 -23.44
C ILE A 1194 31.88 8.42 -22.86
N SER A 1195 30.83 8.74 -23.63
CA SER A 1195 29.78 9.66 -23.18
C SER A 1195 29.01 9.08 -21.99
N ALA A 1196 28.75 7.76 -21.99
CA ALA A 1196 28.14 7.05 -20.86
C ALA A 1196 29.07 7.04 -19.64
N ALA A 1197 30.36 6.75 -19.82
CA ALA A 1197 31.34 6.73 -18.74
C ALA A 1197 31.49 8.10 -18.05
N ILE A 1198 31.55 9.19 -18.83
CA ILE A 1198 31.63 10.56 -18.29
C ILE A 1198 30.36 10.92 -17.52
N SER A 1199 29.19 10.57 -18.07
CA SER A 1199 27.88 10.79 -17.45
C SER A 1199 27.72 10.05 -16.12
N LEU A 1200 28.25 8.84 -16.02
CA LEU A 1200 28.10 7.96 -14.87
C LEU A 1200 29.21 8.09 -13.82
N ALA A 1201 30.33 8.74 -14.15
CA ALA A 1201 31.46 8.88 -13.24
C ALA A 1201 31.08 9.41 -11.84
N PRO A 1202 30.22 10.46 -11.70
CA PRO A 1202 29.80 10.94 -10.39
C PRO A 1202 29.01 9.89 -9.58
N PHE A 1203 28.20 9.08 -10.25
CA PHE A 1203 27.39 8.05 -9.61
C PHE A 1203 28.27 6.93 -9.02
N VAL A 1204 29.22 6.43 -9.81
CA VAL A 1204 30.13 5.34 -9.41
C VAL A 1204 31.06 5.77 -8.26
N LEU A 1205 31.51 7.03 -8.28
CA LEU A 1205 32.35 7.58 -7.22
C LEU A 1205 31.65 7.63 -5.85
N GLU A 1206 30.32 7.78 -5.83
CA GLU A 1206 29.53 7.82 -4.58
C GLU A 1206 29.06 6.44 -4.12
N THR A 1207 28.70 5.54 -5.04
CA THR A 1207 28.08 4.24 -4.71
C THR A 1207 29.06 3.06 -4.62
N GLY A 1208 30.29 3.21 -5.12
CA GLY A 1208 31.31 2.15 -5.12
C GLY A 1208 31.29 1.26 -6.38
N PRO A 1209 32.26 0.34 -6.52
CA PRO A 1209 32.55 -0.37 -7.77
C PRO A 1209 31.69 -1.62 -8.05
N SER A 1210 30.47 -1.74 -7.54
CA SER A 1210 29.58 -2.89 -7.78
C SER A 1210 28.94 -2.84 -9.19
N LEU A 1211 29.77 -2.89 -10.25
CA LEU A 1211 29.34 -2.77 -11.63
C LEU A 1211 29.38 -4.13 -12.35
N ASN A 1212 28.22 -4.66 -12.72
CA ASN A 1212 28.15 -5.81 -13.62
C ASN A 1212 28.28 -5.37 -15.08
N LEU A 1213 29.51 -5.11 -15.53
CA LEU A 1213 29.82 -4.64 -16.89
C LEU A 1213 29.81 -5.76 -17.95
N LEU A 1214 29.69 -7.03 -17.54
CA LEU A 1214 29.84 -8.17 -18.44
C LEU A 1214 28.74 -8.17 -19.51
N GLY A 1215 27.47 -8.07 -19.12
CA GLY A 1215 26.33 -8.11 -20.03
C GLY A 1215 26.40 -7.06 -21.16
N PRO A 1216 26.55 -5.76 -20.82
CA PRO A 1216 26.66 -4.68 -21.82
C PRO A 1216 27.88 -4.85 -22.74
N MET A 1217 29.03 -5.28 -22.19
CA MET A 1217 30.22 -5.52 -23.00
C MET A 1217 30.03 -6.69 -23.97
N VAL A 1218 29.38 -7.78 -23.55
CA VAL A 1218 29.01 -8.89 -24.42
C VAL A 1218 28.05 -8.41 -25.51
N MET A 1219 27.06 -7.58 -25.18
CA MET A 1219 26.10 -7.09 -26.16
C MET A 1219 26.75 -6.17 -27.19
N LEU A 1220 27.58 -5.22 -26.75
CA LEU A 1220 28.37 -4.36 -27.63
C LEU A 1220 29.33 -5.19 -28.50
N ALA A 1221 30.04 -6.16 -27.94
CA ALA A 1221 30.92 -7.04 -28.70
C ALA A 1221 30.15 -7.85 -29.75
N THR A 1222 28.98 -8.39 -29.40
CA THR A 1222 28.11 -9.14 -30.30
C THR A 1222 27.70 -8.29 -31.50
N VAL A 1223 27.31 -7.02 -31.27
CA VAL A 1223 26.91 -6.15 -32.38
C VAL A 1223 28.08 -5.67 -33.21
N LEU A 1224 29.26 -5.46 -32.61
CA LEU A 1224 30.50 -5.20 -33.35
C LEU A 1224 30.81 -6.35 -34.33
N VAL A 1225 30.71 -7.59 -33.86
CA VAL A 1225 30.92 -8.80 -34.66
C VAL A 1225 29.85 -8.93 -35.75
N LEU A 1226 28.57 -8.84 -35.39
CA LEU A 1226 27.46 -8.99 -36.33
C LEU A 1226 27.47 -7.90 -37.41
N GLY A 1227 27.66 -6.63 -37.01
CA GLY A 1227 27.80 -5.51 -37.93
C GLY A 1227 28.99 -5.67 -38.87
N GLY A 1228 30.08 -6.26 -38.38
CA GLY A 1228 31.21 -6.63 -39.22
C GLY A 1228 30.92 -7.73 -40.22
N ILE A 1229 30.26 -8.80 -39.80
CA ILE A 1229 29.84 -9.89 -40.70
C ILE A 1229 28.92 -9.35 -41.79
N VAL A 1230 27.88 -8.59 -41.43
CA VAL A 1230 26.93 -8.02 -42.39
C VAL A 1230 27.64 -7.05 -43.34
N SER A 1231 28.58 -6.24 -42.84
CA SER A 1231 29.38 -5.36 -43.68
C SER A 1231 30.24 -6.12 -44.69
N ILE A 1232 30.92 -7.19 -44.26
CA ILE A 1232 31.71 -8.05 -45.13
C ILE A 1232 30.83 -8.68 -46.21
N LEU A 1233 29.65 -9.19 -45.85
CA LEU A 1233 28.69 -9.77 -46.79
C LEU A 1233 28.16 -8.74 -47.80
N ALA A 1234 27.79 -7.54 -47.32
CA ALA A 1234 27.31 -6.45 -48.14
C ALA A 1234 28.37 -6.02 -49.17
N VAL A 1235 29.61 -5.81 -48.74
CA VAL A 1235 30.75 -5.46 -49.62
C VAL A 1235 31.08 -6.60 -50.59
N GLY A 1236 31.07 -7.84 -50.10
CA GLY A 1236 31.32 -9.03 -50.91
C GLY A 1236 30.29 -9.18 -52.03
N SER A 1237 29.02 -8.88 -51.77
CA SER A 1237 27.97 -8.88 -52.80
C SER A 1237 28.14 -7.74 -53.81
N ALA A 1238 28.46 -6.53 -53.34
CA ALA A 1238 28.55 -5.34 -54.18
C ALA A 1238 29.78 -5.34 -55.10
N THR A 1239 30.89 -5.93 -54.65
CA THR A 1239 32.15 -6.03 -55.42
C THR A 1239 32.15 -7.13 -56.50
N ARG A 1240 31.11 -7.99 -56.55
CA ARG A 1240 30.94 -9.02 -57.60
C ARG A 1240 30.41 -8.46 -58.93
N GLN A 1241 29.99 -7.20 -58.99
CA GLN A 1241 29.45 -6.59 -60.22
C GLN A 1241 30.54 -6.34 -61.29
N SER A 1242 30.18 -6.45 -62.58
CA SER A 1242 31.16 -6.39 -63.67
C SER A 1242 31.78 -4.98 -63.86
N ILE A 1243 33.09 -4.97 -64.14
CA ILE A 1243 33.93 -3.78 -64.35
C ILE A 1243 33.43 -2.95 -65.54
N LEU A 1244 33.06 -3.63 -66.63
CA LEU A 1244 32.57 -3.02 -67.88
C LEU A 1244 31.28 -2.23 -67.69
N ALA A 1245 30.35 -2.72 -66.85
CA ALA A 1245 29.12 -2.00 -66.53
C ALA A 1245 29.35 -0.80 -65.59
N GLY A 1246 30.47 -0.77 -64.85
CA GLY A 1246 30.85 0.37 -64.00
C GLY A 1246 31.54 1.51 -64.77
N LEU A 1247 32.27 1.20 -65.84
CA LEU A 1247 32.90 2.18 -66.72
C LEU A 1247 31.94 2.77 -67.76
N ARG A 1248 30.93 2.00 -68.21
CA ARG A 1248 29.92 2.43 -69.20
C ARG A 1248 28.72 3.19 -68.64
N SER A 1249 28.54 3.29 -67.32
CA SER A 1249 27.35 3.92 -66.75
C SER A 1249 27.42 5.44 -66.86
N GLU A 1250 26.96 5.99 -67.98
CA GLU A 1250 26.41 7.33 -68.10
C GLU A 1250 25.14 7.25 -68.95
#